data_AF-A0A8C1J070-F1
#
_entry.id   AF-A0A8C1J070-F1
#
_cell.length_a   1.000
_cell.length_b   1.000
_cell.length_c   1.000
_cell.angle_alpha   90.00
_cell.angle_beta   90.00
_cell.angle_gamma   90.00
#
_symmetry.space_group_name_H-M   'P 1'
#
loop_
_entity.id
_entity.type
_entity.pdbx_description
1 polymer ?
#
loop_
_entity_poly.entity_id
_entity_poly.type
_entity_poly.pdbx_seq_one_letter_code
_entity_poly.pdbx_strand_id
1 'polypeptide(L)'
;RIDFVLVYEDESKHASEKKGSQRRREFFEGSLMNLGVELEAAQSVMDEKLVYVKVHVPFEVLCTYAEVLHIKLPIQPNDLAQQSSTYNCFTRHFYPSEDVIAKEPDFFTAPFRKDQLKCFYVKDREQFFTPAVRSRMAYYILSRAPYDVKGSMKKFGISKLLDGGVYKAAYPLHDSRFNVKSKEPGCPNERFLLYNEWAHPKSFYKMQPLDLIRKYFGEKIGIYFAWLGFYTVMLTLAAAVGLGCFIYGYTTRESSTWSKEVCDPQIGGEIIMCPQCDKICPYWRLNTTCESSKEKEKVPHTACGKCMRVSCGISTVLFWVLLIIASVVGVIVYRLAMFITFSAKLRSDLKYSKELEPFKEYVTPQMATSITSSIISFIIIMILNNVYEKVAIWITDFELPRTKTEYENSLTLKMFLFQFVNYYSSCFYIAFFKGKVVGYPGKPVYWFGAFRNEECDPGGCLTELTTQLSIIMTGKAVWNNIQEVLLPWVKNLIFRHCTQVGSEKVIPRWEQDYQLQPIGKLGLFYEYLEMVIQFGFVTLFVASFPLAPLLALFNNLCEIRVDAWKFTTQSRRVVPEKAQDIGAWQPILQGVAILAVATNAAIIAFTSDMIPRLVYYWAFSVSPYSDGSEHTMTGFINSSLSIFYIDHFNNETKYGDPYIIRALHLTHPKCTHTAVNTHTP
;
A
#
# COMPACT_ATOMS: atom_id res chain seq x y z
N ARG A 1 5.43 -35.44 -20.62
CA ARG A 1 5.87 -34.07 -20.26
C ARG A 1 5.61 -33.79 -18.78
N ILE A 2 6.41 -33.00 -18.06
CA ILE A 2 6.18 -32.76 -16.62
C ILE A 2 5.11 -31.67 -16.44
N ASP A 3 4.09 -31.93 -15.62
CA ASP A 3 2.98 -31.00 -15.33
C ASP A 3 3.05 -30.42 -13.90
N PHE A 4 3.65 -31.19 -12.97
CA PHE A 4 3.91 -30.80 -11.58
C PHE A 4 5.14 -31.54 -11.04
N VAL A 5 5.76 -31.02 -9.97
CA VAL A 5 6.81 -31.72 -9.21
C VAL A 5 6.47 -31.70 -7.72
N LEU A 6 6.62 -32.85 -7.06
CA LEU A 6 6.57 -32.99 -5.60
C LEU A 6 7.99 -33.24 -5.07
N VAL A 7 8.31 -32.71 -3.90
CA VAL A 7 9.62 -32.87 -3.25
C VAL A 7 9.46 -33.39 -1.84
N TYR A 8 10.16 -34.47 -1.51
CA TYR A 8 10.27 -34.98 -0.14
C TYR A 8 11.74 -35.23 0.26
N GLU A 9 11.98 -35.48 1.54
CA GLU A 9 13.28 -35.94 2.05
C GLU A 9 13.14 -37.40 2.51
N ASP A 10 14.05 -38.28 2.09
CA ASP A 10 14.02 -39.71 2.42
C ASP A 10 14.95 -39.99 3.62
N GLU A 11 14.47 -39.60 4.80
CA GLU A 11 15.22 -39.71 6.06
C GLU A 11 15.29 -41.14 6.61
N SER A 12 16.16 -41.96 6.03
CA SER A 12 16.41 -43.36 6.41
C SER A 12 16.96 -43.60 7.84
N LYS A 13 17.00 -42.58 8.72
CA LYS A 13 17.69 -42.63 10.03
C LYS A 13 16.85 -42.27 11.27
N HIS A 14 15.58 -41.86 11.16
CA HIS A 14 14.73 -41.54 12.34
C HIS A 14 13.42 -42.36 12.35
N ALA A 15 13.46 -43.53 12.99
CA ALA A 15 12.62 -44.68 12.65
C ALA A 15 11.24 -44.81 13.35
N SER A 16 10.85 -43.89 14.25
CA SER A 16 9.58 -43.98 15.00
C SER A 16 8.45 -43.20 14.32
N GLU A 17 8.35 -41.88 14.57
CA GLU A 17 7.23 -41.06 14.10
C GLU A 17 7.12 -41.00 12.56
N LYS A 18 8.26 -41.03 11.85
CA LYS A 18 8.31 -40.79 10.40
C LYS A 18 7.78 -41.95 9.55
N LYS A 19 7.65 -43.17 10.10
CA LYS A 19 6.93 -44.29 9.43
C LYS A 19 5.49 -43.93 9.08
N GLY A 20 4.83 -43.11 9.92
CA GLY A 20 3.50 -42.59 9.64
C GLY A 20 3.45 -41.60 8.48
N SER A 21 4.55 -40.91 8.17
CA SER A 21 4.67 -40.02 6.99
C SER A 21 4.92 -40.81 5.72
N GLN A 22 5.86 -41.77 5.74
CA GLN A 22 6.13 -42.65 4.61
C GLN A 22 4.87 -43.39 4.13
N ARG A 23 4.13 -44.04 5.04
CA ARG A 23 2.88 -44.74 4.67
C ARG A 23 1.80 -43.81 4.08
N ARG A 24 1.76 -42.53 4.48
CA ARG A 24 0.86 -41.52 3.89
C ARG A 24 1.31 -41.08 2.50
N ARG A 25 2.64 -41.00 2.26
CA ARG A 25 3.24 -40.72 0.95
C ARG A 25 2.90 -41.83 -0.05
N GLU A 26 3.22 -43.08 0.30
CA GLU A 26 2.98 -44.27 -0.53
C GLU A 26 1.48 -44.45 -0.86
N PHE A 27 0.59 -44.26 0.12
CA PHE A 27 -0.86 -44.33 -0.12
C PHE A 27 -1.36 -43.21 -1.04
N PHE A 28 -0.82 -42.00 -0.92
CA PHE A 28 -1.19 -40.87 -1.78
C PHE A 28 -0.69 -41.06 -3.21
N GLU A 29 0.55 -41.53 -3.40
CA GLU A 29 1.14 -41.81 -4.72
C GLU A 29 0.39 -42.97 -5.42
N GLY A 30 0.11 -44.07 -4.71
CA GLY A 30 -0.77 -45.13 -5.24
C GLY A 30 -2.19 -44.64 -5.54
N SER A 31 -2.73 -43.70 -4.76
CA SER A 31 -4.04 -43.08 -5.03
C SER A 31 -4.03 -42.17 -6.27
N LEU A 32 -2.88 -41.59 -6.65
CA LEU A 32 -2.71 -40.84 -7.89
C LEU A 32 -2.58 -41.77 -9.10
N MET A 33 -1.83 -42.87 -8.98
CA MET A 33 -1.76 -43.91 -10.02
C MET A 33 -3.15 -44.50 -10.30
N ASN A 34 -3.96 -44.76 -9.27
CA ASN A 34 -5.35 -45.20 -9.38
C ASN A 34 -6.29 -44.15 -10.03
N LEU A 35 -5.87 -42.89 -10.15
CA LEU A 35 -6.57 -41.83 -10.89
C LEU A 35 -6.02 -41.64 -12.32
N GLY A 36 -5.13 -42.54 -12.78
CA GLY A 36 -4.49 -42.48 -14.09
C GLY A 36 -3.37 -41.44 -14.20
N VAL A 37 -2.82 -40.97 -13.09
CA VAL A 37 -1.68 -40.02 -13.08
C VAL A 37 -0.37 -40.79 -13.10
N GLU A 38 0.51 -40.44 -14.03
CA GLU A 38 1.85 -41.01 -14.14
C GLU A 38 2.82 -40.30 -13.19
N LEU A 39 3.62 -41.08 -12.47
CA LEU A 39 4.59 -40.60 -11.47
C LEU A 39 5.97 -41.19 -11.75
N GLU A 40 7.00 -40.35 -11.78
CA GLU A 40 8.38 -40.76 -12.03
C GLU A 40 9.32 -40.11 -10.99
N ALA A 41 9.88 -40.90 -10.07
CA ALA A 41 10.77 -40.41 -9.02
C ALA A 41 12.22 -40.31 -9.51
N ALA A 42 12.89 -39.20 -9.21
CA ALA A 42 14.32 -39.00 -9.43
C ALA A 42 15.00 -38.51 -8.15
N GLN A 43 16.15 -39.10 -7.81
CA GLN A 43 17.01 -38.60 -6.73
C GLN A 43 17.69 -37.28 -7.13
N SER A 44 17.92 -36.41 -6.15
CA SER A 44 18.61 -35.13 -6.30
C SER A 44 20.08 -35.30 -6.69
N VAL A 45 20.56 -34.49 -7.64
CA VAL A 45 21.98 -34.47 -8.04
C VAL A 45 22.85 -33.70 -7.03
N MET A 46 22.23 -32.83 -6.22
CA MET A 46 22.91 -31.92 -5.27
C MET A 46 22.95 -32.40 -3.82
N ASP A 47 21.97 -33.21 -3.41
CA ASP A 47 21.66 -33.45 -1.98
C ASP A 47 20.93 -34.79 -1.84
N GLU A 48 21.68 -35.87 -1.55
CA GLU A 48 21.25 -37.29 -1.69
C GLU A 48 19.94 -37.64 -0.97
N LYS A 49 19.55 -36.87 0.05
CA LYS A 49 18.32 -37.07 0.81
C LYS A 49 17.06 -36.59 0.09
N LEU A 50 17.18 -35.70 -0.89
CA LEU A 50 16.02 -35.12 -1.59
C LEU A 50 15.61 -36.00 -2.78
N VAL A 51 14.30 -36.24 -2.88
CA VAL A 51 13.69 -36.95 -4.01
C VAL A 51 12.63 -36.08 -4.66
N TYR A 52 12.68 -36.00 -5.99
CA TYR A 52 11.77 -35.25 -6.85
C TYR A 52 10.84 -36.22 -7.57
N VAL A 53 9.55 -36.22 -7.21
CA VAL A 53 8.52 -36.97 -7.93
C VAL A 53 7.96 -36.08 -9.04
N LYS A 54 8.25 -36.44 -10.29
CA LYS A 54 7.71 -35.79 -11.48
C LYS A 54 6.31 -36.33 -11.73
N VAL A 55 5.36 -35.43 -11.93
CA VAL A 55 3.94 -35.75 -12.14
C VAL A 55 3.58 -35.43 -13.59
N HIS A 56 3.03 -36.41 -14.31
CA HIS A 56 2.44 -36.24 -15.64
C HIS A 56 0.97 -36.65 -15.63
N VAL A 57 0.12 -35.84 -16.27
CA VAL A 57 -1.29 -36.16 -16.47
C VAL A 57 -1.53 -36.53 -17.95
N PRO A 58 -1.91 -37.78 -18.25
CA PRO A 58 -2.21 -38.23 -19.61
C PRO A 58 -3.38 -37.50 -20.25
N PHE A 59 -3.44 -37.49 -21.59
CA PHE A 59 -4.43 -36.71 -22.35
C PHE A 59 -5.88 -37.11 -22.04
N GLU A 60 -6.17 -38.40 -21.81
CA GLU A 60 -7.53 -38.88 -21.51
C GLU A 60 -8.01 -38.46 -20.12
N VAL A 61 -7.10 -38.44 -19.15
CA VAL A 61 -7.33 -37.95 -17.79
C VAL A 61 -7.57 -36.44 -17.83
N LEU A 62 -6.74 -35.69 -18.59
CA LEU A 62 -6.96 -34.26 -18.82
C LEU A 62 -8.30 -33.95 -19.49
N CYS A 63 -8.72 -34.71 -20.51
CA CYS A 63 -10.05 -34.53 -21.11
C CYS A 63 -11.17 -34.71 -20.07
N THR A 64 -11.06 -35.76 -19.27
CA THR A 64 -12.06 -36.10 -18.24
C THR A 64 -12.12 -35.02 -17.14
N TYR A 65 -10.97 -34.49 -16.69
CA TYR A 65 -10.94 -33.38 -15.73
C TYR A 65 -11.26 -32.01 -16.33
N ALA A 66 -11.01 -31.78 -17.62
CA ALA A 66 -11.38 -30.55 -18.31
C ALA A 66 -12.90 -30.40 -18.44
N GLU A 67 -13.62 -31.51 -18.64
CA GLU A 67 -15.08 -31.55 -18.63
C GLU A 67 -15.64 -31.32 -17.22
N VAL A 68 -15.10 -32.00 -16.19
CA VAL A 68 -15.47 -31.78 -14.77
C VAL A 68 -15.19 -30.35 -14.29
N LEU A 69 -14.22 -29.66 -14.89
CA LEU A 69 -13.88 -28.26 -14.61
C LEU A 69 -14.54 -27.26 -15.58
N HIS A 70 -15.39 -27.73 -16.50
CA HIS A 70 -16.05 -26.97 -17.57
C HIS A 70 -15.10 -25.97 -18.26
N ILE A 71 -13.89 -26.42 -18.61
CA ILE A 71 -12.86 -25.56 -19.20
C ILE A 71 -13.34 -25.09 -20.58
N LYS A 72 -13.41 -23.77 -20.78
CA LYS A 72 -13.72 -23.18 -22.08
C LYS A 72 -12.52 -23.36 -23.02
N LEU A 73 -12.76 -23.95 -24.20
CA LEU A 73 -11.74 -24.24 -25.21
C LEU A 73 -12.22 -23.78 -26.60
N PRO A 74 -11.30 -23.49 -27.55
CA PRO A 74 -11.64 -22.97 -28.87
C PRO A 74 -12.35 -23.99 -29.76
N ILE A 75 -13.39 -23.54 -30.47
CA ILE A 75 -14.12 -24.28 -31.51
C ILE A 75 -13.66 -23.82 -32.90
N GLN A 76 -13.76 -22.52 -33.16
CA GLN A 76 -13.53 -21.90 -34.48
C GLN A 76 -12.83 -20.55 -34.26
N PRO A 77 -11.87 -20.14 -35.11
CA PRO A 77 -11.32 -18.79 -35.08
C PRO A 77 -12.44 -17.76 -35.29
N ASN A 78 -12.32 -16.62 -34.63
CA ASN A 78 -13.26 -15.51 -34.78
C ASN A 78 -13.13 -14.90 -36.19
N ASP A 79 -14.22 -14.92 -36.94
CA ASP A 79 -14.35 -14.39 -38.31
C ASP A 79 -14.99 -12.99 -38.34
N LEU A 80 -15.40 -12.45 -37.19
CA LEU A 80 -15.95 -11.10 -37.08
C LEU A 80 -14.86 -10.03 -37.31
N ALA A 81 -15.14 -9.11 -38.22
CA ALA A 81 -14.26 -7.98 -38.54
C ALA A 81 -14.03 -7.08 -37.31
N GLN A 82 -12.85 -7.18 -36.71
CA GLN A 82 -12.49 -6.45 -35.49
C GLN A 82 -12.28 -4.96 -35.80
N GLN A 83 -13.13 -4.09 -35.24
CA GLN A 83 -13.06 -2.64 -35.47
C GLN A 83 -11.70 -2.06 -35.03
N SER A 84 -10.95 -1.53 -36.00
CA SER A 84 -9.68 -0.87 -35.77
C SER A 84 -9.89 0.55 -35.20
N SER A 85 -9.75 0.68 -33.88
CA SER A 85 -9.75 2.00 -33.22
C SER A 85 -8.65 2.90 -33.77
N THR A 86 -9.02 4.10 -34.22
CA THR A 86 -8.10 5.08 -34.85
C THR A 86 -6.99 5.56 -33.92
N TYR A 87 -7.18 5.45 -32.61
CA TYR A 87 -6.17 5.77 -31.58
C TYR A 87 -4.95 4.83 -31.60
N ASN A 88 -5.01 3.70 -32.33
CA ASN A 88 -3.93 2.71 -32.36
C ASN A 88 -2.62 3.18 -33.00
N CYS A 89 -2.61 4.29 -33.76
CA CYS A 89 -1.39 4.74 -34.45
C CYS A 89 -0.26 5.14 -33.48
N PHE A 90 -0.60 5.83 -32.38
CA PHE A 90 0.39 6.25 -31.37
C PHE A 90 0.79 5.10 -30.45
N THR A 91 -0.15 4.22 -30.07
CA THR A 91 0.12 3.10 -29.16
C THR A 91 0.94 1.98 -29.82
N ARG A 92 0.87 1.82 -31.15
CA ARG A 92 1.64 0.81 -31.91
C ARG A 92 3.16 0.92 -31.70
N HIS A 93 3.71 2.11 -31.43
CA HIS A 93 5.14 2.27 -31.15
C HIS A 93 5.56 1.74 -29.77
N PHE A 94 4.62 1.68 -28.81
CA PHE A 94 4.88 1.22 -27.45
C PHE A 94 4.56 -0.26 -27.25
N TYR A 95 3.74 -0.89 -28.09
CA TYR A 95 3.57 -2.35 -28.06
C TYR A 95 4.82 -3.08 -28.59
N PRO A 96 5.16 -4.27 -28.04
CA PRO A 96 6.08 -5.21 -28.69
C PRO A 96 5.67 -5.50 -30.14
N SER A 97 6.65 -5.69 -31.03
CA SER A 97 6.36 -5.95 -32.44
C SER A 97 5.63 -7.27 -32.66
N GLU A 98 4.68 -7.28 -33.59
CA GLU A 98 3.81 -8.42 -33.90
C GLU A 98 4.62 -9.64 -34.41
N ASP A 99 5.83 -9.41 -34.96
CA ASP A 99 6.79 -10.44 -35.36
C ASP A 99 7.45 -11.18 -34.18
N VAL A 100 7.48 -10.56 -33.00
CA VAL A 100 8.13 -11.07 -31.78
C VAL A 100 7.10 -11.61 -30.78
N ILE A 101 5.94 -10.95 -30.67
CA ILE A 101 4.77 -11.46 -29.96
C ILE A 101 3.59 -11.45 -30.92
N ALA A 102 3.38 -12.57 -31.61
CA ALA A 102 2.19 -12.77 -32.43
C ALA A 102 0.93 -12.65 -31.56
N LYS A 103 0.00 -11.80 -31.97
CA LYS A 103 -1.30 -11.62 -31.29
C LYS A 103 -2.03 -12.97 -31.26
N GLU A 104 -2.55 -13.37 -30.09
CA GLU A 104 -3.42 -14.55 -30.01
C GLU A 104 -4.67 -14.28 -30.88
N PRO A 105 -4.99 -15.14 -31.87
CA PRO A 105 -6.23 -14.98 -32.62
C PRO A 105 -7.41 -15.26 -31.70
N ASP A 106 -8.43 -14.40 -31.75
CA ASP A 106 -9.67 -14.61 -31.03
C ASP A 106 -10.35 -15.91 -31.52
N PHE A 107 -11.00 -16.65 -30.62
CA PHE A 107 -11.74 -17.87 -30.93
C PHE A 107 -13.13 -17.84 -30.26
N PHE A 108 -14.13 -18.40 -30.93
CA PHE A 108 -15.36 -18.82 -30.26
C PHE A 108 -15.03 -19.97 -29.30
N THR A 109 -15.39 -19.83 -28.02
CA THR A 109 -15.08 -20.83 -26.97
C THR A 109 -16.34 -21.39 -26.31
N ALA A 110 -16.31 -22.69 -26.04
CA ALA A 110 -17.39 -23.41 -25.34
C ALA A 110 -16.81 -24.30 -24.22
N PRO A 111 -17.58 -24.63 -23.17
CA PRO A 111 -17.16 -25.60 -22.17
C PRO A 111 -16.89 -26.97 -22.82
N PHE A 112 -15.74 -27.55 -22.50
CA PHE A 112 -15.30 -28.82 -23.06
C PHE A 112 -16.21 -29.98 -22.66
N ARG A 113 -16.52 -30.86 -23.63
CA ARG A 113 -17.18 -32.16 -23.45
C ARG A 113 -16.40 -33.24 -24.19
N LYS A 114 -16.06 -34.35 -23.52
CA LYS A 114 -15.21 -35.43 -24.05
C LYS A 114 -15.81 -36.06 -25.31
N ASP A 115 -17.12 -36.28 -25.31
CA ASP A 115 -17.87 -36.86 -26.43
C ASP A 115 -17.84 -35.99 -27.70
N GLN A 116 -17.61 -34.68 -27.54
CA GLN A 116 -17.64 -33.69 -28.62
C GLN A 116 -16.24 -33.19 -28.99
N LEU A 117 -15.19 -33.96 -28.69
CA LEU A 117 -13.79 -33.60 -29.01
C LEU A 117 -13.57 -33.17 -30.48
N LYS A 118 -14.32 -33.75 -31.43
CA LYS A 118 -14.29 -33.40 -32.86
C LYS A 118 -14.76 -31.97 -33.18
N CYS A 119 -15.51 -31.34 -32.28
CA CYS A 119 -16.02 -29.97 -32.44
C CYS A 119 -15.04 -28.91 -31.92
N PHE A 120 -13.93 -29.30 -31.30
CA PHE A 120 -12.92 -28.37 -30.78
C PHE A 120 -11.72 -28.26 -31.73
N TYR A 121 -11.04 -27.13 -31.71
CA TYR A 121 -9.94 -26.80 -32.61
C TYR A 121 -8.62 -27.50 -32.22
N VAL A 122 -8.55 -28.82 -32.44
CA VAL A 122 -7.39 -29.66 -32.10
C VAL A 122 -6.39 -29.69 -33.27
N LYS A 123 -5.41 -28.78 -33.27
CA LYS A 123 -4.24 -28.86 -34.18
C LYS A 123 -3.27 -29.99 -33.79
N ASP A 124 -2.97 -30.10 -32.51
CA ASP A 124 -2.03 -31.04 -31.92
C ASP A 124 -2.52 -31.42 -30.51
N ARG A 125 -2.49 -32.71 -30.16
CA ARG A 125 -2.94 -33.23 -28.86
C ARG A 125 -2.05 -32.75 -27.71
N GLU A 126 -0.75 -32.54 -27.93
CA GLU A 126 0.16 -32.11 -26.86
C GLU A 126 0.04 -30.63 -26.53
N GLN A 127 -0.28 -29.80 -27.53
CA GLN A 127 -0.40 -28.34 -27.41
C GLN A 127 -1.82 -27.86 -27.10
N PHE A 128 -2.86 -28.67 -27.37
CA PHE A 128 -4.28 -28.32 -27.16
C PHE A 128 -4.58 -27.81 -25.74
N PHE A 129 -3.94 -28.37 -24.71
CA PHE A 129 -3.96 -27.83 -23.35
C PHE A 129 -2.67 -27.07 -23.05
N THR A 130 -2.77 -25.76 -22.82
CA THR A 130 -1.61 -24.92 -22.46
C THR A 130 -0.94 -25.40 -21.16
N PRO A 131 0.37 -25.14 -20.96
CA PRO A 131 1.07 -25.58 -19.74
C PRO A 131 0.36 -25.12 -18.45
N ALA A 132 -0.12 -23.87 -18.42
CA ALA A 132 -0.85 -23.32 -17.29
C ALA A 132 -2.15 -24.08 -16.98
N VAL A 133 -2.94 -24.42 -18.01
CA VAL A 133 -4.18 -25.18 -17.85
C VAL A 133 -3.90 -26.61 -17.40
N ARG A 134 -2.84 -27.25 -17.91
CA ARG A 134 -2.40 -28.59 -17.46
C ARG A 134 -1.97 -28.60 -15.99
N SER A 135 -1.11 -27.66 -15.56
CA SER A 135 -0.71 -27.55 -14.15
C SER A 135 -1.86 -27.21 -13.21
N ARG A 136 -2.87 -26.43 -13.66
CA ARG A 136 -4.12 -26.20 -12.91
C ARG A 136 -4.93 -27.49 -12.74
N MET A 137 -5.05 -28.31 -13.79
CA MET A 137 -5.71 -29.62 -13.70
C MET A 137 -4.93 -30.59 -12.80
N ALA A 138 -3.61 -30.68 -12.93
CA ALA A 138 -2.76 -31.49 -12.07
C ALA A 138 -2.92 -31.10 -10.59
N TYR A 139 -2.89 -29.80 -10.27
CA TYR A 139 -3.13 -29.32 -8.90
C TYR A 139 -4.54 -29.65 -8.38
N TYR A 140 -5.57 -29.57 -9.23
CA TYR A 140 -6.94 -29.97 -8.85
C TYR A 140 -7.01 -31.45 -8.46
N ILE A 141 -6.36 -32.33 -9.22
CA ILE A 141 -6.25 -33.77 -8.90
C ILE A 141 -5.51 -33.96 -7.57
N LEU A 142 -4.32 -33.37 -7.41
CA LEU A 142 -3.52 -33.40 -6.18
C LEU A 142 -4.28 -32.82 -4.96
N SER A 143 -5.21 -31.89 -5.17
CA SER A 143 -6.05 -31.29 -4.11
C SER A 143 -7.21 -32.19 -3.66
N ARG A 144 -7.62 -33.16 -4.49
CA ARG A 144 -8.76 -34.06 -4.23
C ARG A 144 -8.36 -35.52 -3.96
N ALA A 145 -7.16 -35.94 -4.36
CA ALA A 145 -6.67 -37.29 -4.10
C ALA A 145 -6.61 -37.60 -2.58
N PRO A 146 -7.05 -38.80 -2.14
CA PRO A 146 -7.01 -39.21 -0.75
C PRO A 146 -5.59 -39.62 -0.32
N TYR A 147 -5.24 -39.40 0.95
CA TYR A 147 -3.92 -39.76 1.51
C TYR A 147 -3.97 -40.62 2.78
N ASP A 148 -5.14 -40.76 3.41
CA ASP A 148 -5.37 -41.56 4.62
C ASP A 148 -6.86 -41.89 4.70
N VAL A 149 -7.21 -43.15 4.96
CA VAL A 149 -8.59 -43.62 5.05
C VAL A 149 -8.74 -44.38 6.37
N LYS A 150 -9.45 -43.76 7.34
CA LYS A 150 -9.70 -44.35 8.66
C LYS A 150 -11.19 -44.58 8.83
N GLY A 151 -11.64 -45.81 8.57
CA GLY A 151 -13.06 -46.15 8.53
C GLY A 151 -13.78 -45.29 7.49
N SER A 152 -14.85 -44.61 7.91
CA SER A 152 -15.61 -43.66 7.06
C SER A 152 -14.87 -42.35 6.76
N MET A 153 -13.82 -41.99 7.51
CA MET A 153 -13.10 -40.73 7.33
C MET A 153 -12.00 -40.83 6.28
N LYS A 154 -12.28 -40.36 5.07
CA LYS A 154 -11.28 -40.12 4.01
C LYS A 154 -10.63 -38.74 4.19
N LYS A 155 -9.31 -38.68 4.34
CA LYS A 155 -8.54 -37.42 4.31
C LYS A 155 -8.00 -37.18 2.91
N PHE A 156 -8.13 -35.94 2.44
CA PHE A 156 -7.85 -35.53 1.06
C PHE A 156 -6.92 -34.32 0.99
N GLY A 157 -6.18 -34.24 -0.12
CA GLY A 157 -5.53 -33.02 -0.60
C GLY A 157 -4.10 -32.79 -0.13
N ILE A 158 -3.23 -32.53 -1.11
CA ILE A 158 -1.80 -32.29 -0.94
C ILE A 158 -1.44 -31.19 0.06
N SER A 159 -2.27 -30.15 0.22
CA SER A 159 -2.00 -29.04 1.15
C SER A 159 -1.82 -29.52 2.59
N LYS A 160 -2.54 -30.57 3.01
CA LYS A 160 -2.38 -31.19 4.35
C LYS A 160 -1.15 -32.10 4.47
N LEU A 161 -0.58 -32.55 3.36
CA LEU A 161 0.69 -33.28 3.32
C LEU A 161 1.88 -32.32 3.34
N LEU A 162 1.76 -31.13 2.75
CA LEU A 162 2.72 -30.04 2.87
C LEU A 162 2.73 -29.47 4.30
N ASP A 163 1.57 -29.06 4.81
CA ASP A 163 1.42 -28.52 6.16
C ASP A 163 1.75 -29.56 7.26
N GLY A 164 1.62 -30.84 6.94
CA GLY A 164 1.99 -31.97 7.80
C GLY A 164 3.43 -32.50 7.59
N GLY A 165 4.27 -31.79 6.84
CA GLY A 165 5.70 -32.12 6.66
C GLY A 165 6.01 -33.43 5.91
N VAL A 166 5.04 -34.01 5.19
CA VAL A 166 5.22 -35.25 4.40
C VAL A 166 5.86 -34.95 3.04
N TYR A 167 5.51 -33.80 2.45
CA TYR A 167 6.23 -33.21 1.32
C TYR A 167 6.82 -31.86 1.75
N LYS A 168 8.04 -31.55 1.32
CA LYS A 168 8.68 -30.22 1.52
C LYS A 168 8.13 -29.16 0.57
N ALA A 169 7.79 -29.55 -0.65
CA ALA A 169 7.27 -28.63 -1.66
C ALA A 169 6.44 -29.36 -2.72
N ALA A 170 5.52 -28.63 -3.34
CA ALA A 170 4.84 -29.05 -4.57
C ALA A 170 4.63 -27.82 -5.46
N TYR A 171 5.07 -27.85 -6.71
CA TYR A 171 5.01 -26.71 -7.63
C TYR A 171 5.01 -27.15 -9.10
N PRO A 172 4.44 -26.35 -10.02
CA PRO A 172 4.63 -26.52 -11.45
C PRO A 172 6.00 -25.96 -11.89
N LEU A 173 6.56 -26.52 -12.96
CA LEU A 173 7.85 -26.07 -13.51
C LEU A 173 7.71 -24.87 -14.43
N HIS A 174 8.77 -24.07 -14.55
CA HIS A 174 8.93 -23.09 -15.60
C HIS A 174 9.46 -23.73 -16.89
N ASP A 175 9.05 -23.19 -18.04
CA ASP A 175 9.38 -23.75 -19.36
C ASP A 175 10.89 -23.70 -19.66
N SER A 176 11.57 -22.60 -19.30
CA SER A 176 12.98 -22.35 -19.59
C SER A 176 13.69 -21.58 -18.46
N ARG A 177 15.00 -21.34 -18.62
CA ARG A 177 15.70 -20.28 -17.88
C ARG A 177 15.26 -18.92 -18.43
N PHE A 178 15.24 -17.88 -17.59
CA PHE A 178 14.78 -16.55 -18.00
C PHE A 178 15.81 -15.81 -18.88
N ASN A 179 17.10 -16.11 -18.72
CA ASN A 179 18.21 -15.43 -19.40
C ASN A 179 18.80 -16.20 -20.60
N VAL A 180 18.42 -17.46 -20.81
CA VAL A 180 18.95 -18.32 -21.88
C VAL A 180 17.81 -19.10 -22.52
N LYS A 181 17.66 -18.95 -23.85
CA LYS A 181 16.72 -19.71 -24.67
C LYS A 181 17.06 -21.21 -24.64
N SER A 182 16.07 -22.06 -24.35
CA SER A 182 16.20 -23.52 -24.40
C SER A 182 16.52 -23.99 -25.82
N LYS A 183 17.32 -25.06 -25.91
CA LYS A 183 17.65 -25.77 -27.15
C LYS A 183 16.70 -26.95 -27.42
N GLU A 184 15.75 -27.23 -26.53
CA GLU A 184 14.80 -28.34 -26.65
C GLU A 184 13.82 -28.10 -27.81
N PRO A 185 13.68 -29.04 -28.77
CA PRO A 185 12.70 -28.92 -29.83
C PRO A 185 11.27 -28.93 -29.25
N GLY A 186 10.42 -28.04 -29.78
CA GLY A 186 9.03 -27.88 -29.30
C GLY A 186 8.86 -27.01 -28.05
N CYS A 187 9.92 -26.54 -27.38
CA CYS A 187 9.79 -25.65 -26.24
C CYS A 187 9.51 -24.18 -26.69
N PRO A 188 8.36 -23.57 -26.33
CA PRO A 188 7.99 -22.22 -26.79
C PRO A 188 8.78 -21.08 -26.13
N ASN A 189 9.58 -21.37 -25.09
CA ASN A 189 10.45 -20.40 -24.42
C ASN A 189 9.74 -19.17 -23.81
N GLU A 190 8.48 -19.31 -23.40
CA GLU A 190 7.63 -18.19 -22.94
C GLU A 190 8.25 -17.35 -21.82
N ARG A 191 9.00 -17.98 -20.89
CA ARG A 191 9.71 -17.28 -19.80
C ARG A 191 10.80 -16.32 -20.31
N PHE A 192 11.55 -16.71 -21.33
CA PHE A 192 12.62 -15.89 -21.91
C PHE A 192 12.05 -14.71 -22.71
N LEU A 193 10.93 -14.94 -23.41
CA LEU A 193 10.19 -13.90 -24.13
C LEU A 193 9.58 -12.87 -23.17
N LEU A 194 8.87 -13.33 -22.13
CA LEU A 194 8.34 -12.47 -21.06
C LEU A 194 9.44 -11.71 -20.31
N TYR A 195 10.62 -12.33 -20.12
CA TYR A 195 11.74 -11.65 -19.50
C TYR A 195 12.20 -10.45 -20.33
N ASN A 196 12.56 -10.65 -21.60
CA ASN A 196 13.12 -9.59 -22.43
C ASN A 196 12.10 -8.48 -22.76
N GLU A 197 10.87 -8.84 -23.15
CA GLU A 197 9.90 -7.87 -23.67
C GLU A 197 9.12 -7.11 -22.60
N TRP A 198 9.04 -7.64 -21.36
CA TRP A 198 8.19 -7.06 -20.32
C TRP A 198 8.90 -6.88 -18.97
N ALA A 199 9.57 -7.92 -18.45
CA ALA A 199 10.16 -7.91 -17.10
C ALA A 199 11.57 -7.30 -17.01
N HIS A 200 12.27 -7.09 -18.13
CA HIS A 200 13.60 -6.50 -18.14
C HIS A 200 13.52 -4.96 -18.01
N PRO A 201 14.28 -4.30 -17.11
CA PRO A 201 14.18 -2.84 -16.88
C PRO A 201 14.33 -1.97 -18.13
N LYS A 202 15.19 -2.36 -19.09
CA LYS A 202 15.30 -1.70 -20.43
C LYS A 202 13.97 -1.56 -21.19
N SER A 203 12.98 -2.40 -20.90
CA SER A 203 11.67 -2.42 -21.56
C SER A 203 10.62 -1.56 -20.83
N PHE A 204 11.04 -0.63 -19.95
CA PHE A 204 10.15 0.22 -19.14
C PHE A 204 9.08 0.99 -19.95
N TYR A 205 9.40 1.38 -21.19
CA TYR A 205 8.50 2.10 -22.10
C TYR A 205 7.54 1.19 -22.87
N LYS A 206 7.75 -0.14 -22.90
CA LYS A 206 6.90 -1.07 -23.67
C LYS A 206 5.60 -1.38 -22.95
N MET A 207 4.48 -1.42 -23.67
CA MET A 207 3.18 -1.84 -23.11
C MET A 207 3.17 -3.32 -22.73
N GLN A 208 2.30 -3.69 -21.79
CA GLN A 208 2.31 -5.02 -21.19
C GLN A 208 1.65 -6.07 -22.11
N PRO A 209 2.30 -7.22 -22.39
CA PRO A 209 1.72 -8.30 -23.19
C PRO A 209 0.76 -9.16 -22.34
N LEU A 210 -0.38 -8.57 -21.98
CA LEU A 210 -1.34 -9.13 -21.00
C LEU A 210 -1.79 -10.55 -21.33
N ASP A 211 -1.99 -10.89 -22.61
CA ASP A 211 -2.39 -12.24 -23.02
C ASP A 211 -1.30 -13.29 -22.82
N LEU A 212 -0.02 -12.95 -23.07
CA LEU A 212 1.10 -13.86 -22.80
C LEU A 212 1.29 -14.06 -21.29
N ILE A 213 1.07 -13.01 -20.48
CA ILE A 213 1.07 -13.07 -19.01
C ILE A 213 -0.08 -13.97 -18.52
N ARG A 214 -1.31 -13.74 -19.02
CA ARG A 214 -2.51 -14.56 -18.76
C ARG A 214 -2.31 -16.03 -19.13
N LYS A 215 -1.68 -16.31 -20.28
CA LYS A 215 -1.39 -17.65 -20.80
C LYS A 215 -0.36 -18.40 -19.94
N TYR A 216 0.70 -17.71 -19.50
CA TYR A 216 1.84 -18.34 -18.82
C TYR A 216 1.66 -18.47 -17.29
N PHE A 217 1.09 -17.45 -16.64
CA PHE A 217 0.87 -17.40 -15.18
C PHE A 217 -0.58 -17.65 -14.74
N GLY A 218 -1.56 -17.44 -15.62
CA GLY A 218 -2.98 -17.58 -15.31
C GLY A 218 -3.72 -16.25 -15.09
N GLU A 219 -5.05 -16.34 -15.04
CA GLU A 219 -5.95 -15.19 -14.99
C GLU A 219 -5.80 -14.35 -13.72
N LYS A 220 -5.56 -14.95 -12.55
CA LYS A 220 -5.37 -14.20 -11.29
C LYS A 220 -4.14 -13.28 -11.30
N ILE A 221 -3.06 -13.64 -12.02
CA ILE A 221 -1.90 -12.75 -12.24
C ILE A 221 -2.15 -11.80 -13.42
N GLY A 222 -2.77 -12.27 -14.51
CA GLY A 222 -3.12 -11.43 -15.65
C GLY A 222 -4.01 -10.23 -15.27
N ILE A 223 -5.02 -10.44 -14.42
CA ILE A 223 -5.94 -9.37 -13.98
C ILE A 223 -5.25 -8.35 -13.05
N TYR A 224 -4.26 -8.76 -12.25
CA TYR A 224 -3.46 -7.85 -11.44
C TYR A 224 -2.66 -6.89 -12.33
N PHE A 225 -1.90 -7.40 -13.30
CA PHE A 225 -1.13 -6.57 -14.22
C PHE A 225 -2.00 -5.73 -15.16
N ALA A 226 -3.19 -6.22 -15.54
CA ALA A 226 -4.17 -5.44 -16.29
C ALA A 226 -4.73 -4.28 -15.45
N TRP A 227 -5.10 -4.52 -14.19
CA TRP A 227 -5.56 -3.49 -13.25
C TRP A 227 -4.47 -2.47 -12.94
N LEU A 228 -3.25 -2.91 -12.64
CA LEU A 228 -2.10 -2.05 -12.39
C LEU A 228 -1.76 -1.20 -13.62
N GLY A 229 -1.79 -1.79 -14.82
CA GLY A 229 -1.62 -1.05 -16.07
C GLY A 229 -2.70 0.01 -16.30
N PHE A 230 -3.98 -0.35 -16.11
CA PHE A 230 -5.10 0.58 -16.20
C PHE A 230 -4.98 1.74 -15.20
N TYR A 231 -4.63 1.43 -13.95
CA TYR A 231 -4.42 2.43 -12.90
C TYR A 231 -3.29 3.40 -13.28
N THR A 232 -2.18 2.92 -13.83
CA THR A 232 -1.07 3.76 -14.34
C THR A 232 -1.48 4.67 -15.49
N VAL A 233 -2.31 4.18 -16.43
CA VAL A 233 -2.86 5.02 -17.52
C VAL A 233 -3.77 6.12 -16.96
N MET A 234 -4.63 5.81 -16.00
CA MET A 234 -5.51 6.81 -15.36
C MET A 234 -4.73 7.80 -14.48
N LEU A 235 -3.68 7.34 -13.79
CA LEU A 235 -2.72 8.22 -13.10
C LEU A 235 -2.00 9.16 -14.07
N THR A 236 -1.75 8.77 -15.32
CA THR A 236 -1.11 9.64 -16.32
C THR A 236 -1.98 10.87 -16.61
N LEU A 237 -3.30 10.68 -16.76
CA LEU A 237 -4.26 11.79 -16.92
C LEU A 237 -4.33 12.67 -15.66
N ALA A 238 -4.43 12.06 -14.47
CA ALA A 238 -4.49 12.78 -13.21
C ALA A 238 -3.19 13.57 -12.92
N ALA A 239 -2.03 13.02 -13.27
CA ALA A 239 -0.73 13.66 -13.11
C ALA A 239 -0.55 14.85 -14.08
N ALA A 240 -1.04 14.74 -15.32
CA ALA A 240 -1.02 15.86 -16.26
C ALA A 240 -1.86 17.05 -15.76
N VAL A 241 -3.07 16.79 -15.25
CA VAL A 241 -3.92 17.83 -14.65
C VAL A 241 -3.31 18.40 -13.37
N GLY A 242 -2.83 17.54 -12.45
CA GLY A 242 -2.20 17.96 -11.20
C GLY A 242 -0.93 18.80 -11.40
N LEU A 243 -0.10 18.43 -12.38
CA LEU A 243 1.07 19.21 -12.79
C LEU A 243 0.67 20.54 -13.44
N GLY A 244 -0.37 20.58 -14.27
CA GLY A 244 -0.91 21.82 -14.83
C GLY A 244 -1.39 22.79 -13.74
N CYS A 245 -2.16 22.30 -12.77
CA CYS A 245 -2.60 23.07 -11.60
C CYS A 245 -1.41 23.57 -10.75
N PHE A 246 -0.37 22.74 -10.57
CA PHE A 246 0.84 23.13 -9.85
C PHE A 246 1.65 24.22 -10.58
N ILE A 247 1.83 24.08 -11.90
CA ILE A 247 2.51 25.09 -12.72
C ILE A 247 1.74 26.41 -12.70
N TYR A 248 0.41 26.37 -12.82
CA TYR A 248 -0.44 27.56 -12.69
C TYR A 248 -0.29 28.22 -11.32
N GLY A 249 -0.29 27.44 -10.23
CA GLY A 249 -0.05 27.96 -8.88
C GLY A 249 1.35 28.57 -8.70
N TYR A 250 2.37 27.96 -9.30
CA TYR A 250 3.75 28.44 -9.28
C TYR A 250 3.91 29.76 -10.05
N THR A 251 3.38 29.86 -11.28
CA THR A 251 3.45 31.10 -12.09
C THR A 251 2.60 32.23 -11.50
N THR A 252 1.49 31.91 -10.84
CA THR A 252 0.60 32.90 -10.20
C THR A 252 1.15 33.38 -8.85
N ARG A 253 2.15 32.70 -8.26
CA ARG A 253 2.69 32.99 -6.92
C ARG A 253 3.08 34.46 -6.73
N GLU A 254 3.72 35.08 -7.72
CA GLU A 254 4.19 36.46 -7.66
C GLU A 254 3.09 37.51 -7.91
N SER A 255 1.91 37.11 -8.36
CA SER A 255 0.75 38.02 -8.44
C SER A 255 -0.08 38.04 -7.16
N SER A 256 -0.02 37.00 -6.32
CA SER A 256 -0.82 36.92 -5.09
C SER A 256 -0.50 38.04 -4.08
N THR A 257 -1.50 38.88 -3.83
CA THR A 257 -1.44 40.01 -2.87
C THR A 257 -1.17 39.55 -1.44
N TRP A 258 -1.85 38.51 -0.95
CA TRP A 258 -1.67 37.99 0.42
C TRP A 258 -0.23 37.58 0.72
N SER A 259 0.48 36.97 -0.24
CA SER A 259 1.88 36.58 -0.06
C SER A 259 2.84 37.77 -0.12
N LYS A 260 2.45 38.89 -0.74
CA LYS A 260 3.19 40.15 -0.62
C LYS A 260 2.94 40.79 0.73
N GLU A 261 1.69 40.85 1.20
CA GLU A 261 1.31 41.38 2.52
C GLU A 261 2.03 40.65 3.68
N VAL A 262 2.25 39.34 3.56
CA VAL A 262 3.02 38.53 4.53
C VAL A 262 4.54 38.72 4.42
N CYS A 263 5.08 39.05 3.24
CA CYS A 263 6.52 39.22 3.00
C CYS A 263 7.00 40.68 3.00
N ASP A 264 6.09 41.65 3.08
CA ASP A 264 6.43 43.07 3.15
C ASP A 264 7.00 43.42 4.53
N PRO A 265 8.24 43.95 4.63
CA PRO A 265 8.84 44.29 5.91
C PRO A 265 8.12 45.41 6.67
N GLN A 266 7.30 46.24 6.01
CA GLN A 266 6.50 47.30 6.65
C GLN A 266 5.12 46.82 7.12
N ILE A 267 4.66 45.63 6.71
CA ILE A 267 3.32 45.11 7.08
C ILE A 267 3.41 43.78 7.83
N GLY A 268 4.13 42.79 7.30
CA GLY A 268 4.37 41.49 7.95
C GLY A 268 5.42 41.54 9.06
N GLY A 269 6.30 42.55 9.01
CA GLY A 269 7.45 42.71 9.91
C GLY A 269 7.12 43.15 11.34
N GLU A 270 6.17 44.08 11.53
CA GLU A 270 5.82 44.61 12.87
C GLU A 270 4.94 43.66 13.72
N ILE A 271 4.47 42.54 13.16
CA ILE A 271 3.48 41.68 13.82
C ILE A 271 4.13 40.77 14.89
N ILE A 272 3.92 41.10 16.17
CA ILE A 272 4.35 40.28 17.33
C ILE A 272 3.21 39.33 17.76
N MET A 273 3.54 38.08 18.11
CA MET A 273 2.66 37.13 18.82
C MET A 273 3.45 36.45 19.98
N CYS A 274 2.80 35.86 21.00
CA CYS A 274 3.37 35.36 22.28
C CYS A 274 3.76 33.84 22.35
N PRO A 275 4.45 33.34 23.40
CA PRO A 275 5.12 32.02 23.38
C PRO A 275 4.26 30.76 23.68
N GLN A 276 4.76 29.57 23.31
CA GLN A 276 4.09 28.25 23.48
C GLN A 276 4.58 27.35 24.66
N CYS A 277 5.44 27.79 25.59
CA CYS A 277 6.01 26.93 26.65
C CYS A 277 6.29 27.67 27.98
N ASP A 278 6.18 26.98 29.12
CA ASP A 278 5.96 27.62 30.44
C ASP A 278 7.20 28.04 31.28
N LYS A 279 8.44 27.56 31.00
CA LYS A 279 9.60 27.88 31.90
C LYS A 279 10.93 28.33 31.28
N ILE A 280 11.28 27.99 30.02
CA ILE A 280 12.50 28.51 29.37
C ILE A 280 12.26 28.72 27.87
N CYS A 281 11.66 29.85 27.49
CA CYS A 281 11.54 30.32 26.10
C CYS A 281 11.52 31.87 26.05
N PRO A 282 12.19 32.52 25.07
CA PRO A 282 12.01 33.96 24.79
C PRO A 282 10.67 34.20 24.08
N TYR A 283 10.29 35.45 23.78
CA TYR A 283 9.10 35.74 22.94
C TYR A 283 9.27 35.26 21.49
N TRP A 284 8.20 34.73 20.92
CA TRP A 284 8.03 34.15 19.57
C TRP A 284 6.54 33.90 19.33
N ARG A 285 6.10 33.63 18.10
CA ARG A 285 4.67 33.59 17.71
C ARG A 285 3.88 32.36 18.29
N LEU A 286 2.53 32.45 18.34
CA LEU A 286 1.66 31.90 19.42
C LEU A 286 0.67 30.78 19.11
N ASN A 287 0.49 29.85 20.07
CA ASN A 287 -0.73 29.50 20.87
C ASN A 287 -0.51 28.26 21.79
N THR A 288 -1.40 27.24 21.84
CA THR A 288 -1.38 25.89 22.52
C THR A 288 -2.08 25.54 23.87
N THR A 289 -3.11 26.24 24.34
CA THR A 289 -4.48 25.65 24.51
C THR A 289 -4.84 24.14 24.88
N CYS A 290 -6.11 23.95 25.31
CA CYS A 290 -7.03 22.76 25.29
C CYS A 290 -6.86 21.38 26.03
N GLU A 291 -7.66 21.17 27.09
CA GLU A 291 -8.34 19.90 27.54
C GLU A 291 -9.16 20.08 28.87
N SER A 292 -10.31 19.44 29.19
CA SER A 292 -11.45 18.82 28.44
C SER A 292 -12.36 17.98 29.37
N SER A 293 -13.56 17.61 28.89
CA SER A 293 -14.38 16.43 29.29
C SER A 293 -15.23 16.51 30.60
N LYS A 294 -16.23 15.63 30.88
CA LYS A 294 -16.54 14.26 30.38
C LYS A 294 -17.98 13.78 30.75
N GLU A 295 -18.54 12.77 30.07
CA GLU A 295 -19.75 11.99 30.53
C GLU A 295 -19.78 10.54 29.96
N LYS A 296 -20.71 9.65 30.38
CA LYS A 296 -20.83 8.21 30.00
C LYS A 296 -22.23 7.58 30.24
N GLU A 297 -22.67 6.60 29.43
CA GLU A 297 -23.46 5.42 29.90
C GLU A 297 -23.32 4.16 28.98
N LYS A 298 -24.23 3.15 29.01
CA LYS A 298 -24.06 1.77 28.44
C LYS A 298 -25.19 1.31 27.45
N VAL A 299 -25.79 0.10 27.37
CA VAL A 299 -25.94 -1.13 28.21
C VAL A 299 -25.82 -2.47 27.34
N PRO A 300 -26.50 -3.66 27.47
CA PRO A 300 -25.86 -4.97 27.08
C PRO A 300 -26.66 -6.01 26.21
N HIS A 301 -26.04 -7.20 26.03
CA HIS A 301 -26.58 -8.56 25.78
C HIS A 301 -26.73 -9.17 24.36
N THR A 302 -26.91 -10.51 24.32
CA THR A 302 -26.22 -11.43 23.39
C THR A 302 -26.83 -12.85 23.24
N ALA A 303 -26.79 -13.44 22.03
CA ALA A 303 -26.71 -14.90 21.78
C ALA A 303 -26.37 -15.19 20.28
N CYS A 304 -25.63 -16.21 19.85
CA CYS A 304 -24.59 -17.04 20.51
C CYS A 304 -23.65 -17.68 19.43
N GLY A 305 -22.52 -18.27 19.82
CA GLY A 305 -21.77 -19.28 19.04
C GLY A 305 -20.84 -18.81 17.91
N LYS A 306 -21.32 -17.98 16.98
CA LYS A 306 -20.50 -17.36 15.90
C LYS A 306 -20.18 -15.90 16.16
N CYS A 307 -21.19 -15.11 16.50
CA CYS A 307 -21.05 -13.68 16.79
C CYS A 307 -19.99 -13.41 17.88
N MET A 308 -19.87 -14.27 18.89
CA MET A 308 -18.88 -14.13 19.97
C MET A 308 -17.41 -14.24 19.49
N ARG A 309 -17.12 -15.02 18.44
CA ARG A 309 -15.75 -15.11 17.87
C ARG A 309 -15.44 -13.94 16.95
N VAL A 310 -16.37 -13.56 16.09
CA VAL A 310 -16.25 -12.36 15.25
C VAL A 310 -16.18 -11.09 16.10
N SER A 311 -16.95 -11.02 17.19
CA SER A 311 -16.88 -9.93 18.18
C SER A 311 -15.53 -9.91 18.89
N CYS A 312 -14.90 -11.05 19.16
CA CYS A 312 -13.53 -11.07 19.71
C CYS A 312 -12.50 -10.58 18.68
N GLY A 313 -12.67 -10.93 17.40
CA GLY A 313 -11.91 -10.37 16.28
C GLY A 313 -12.09 -8.85 16.14
N ILE A 314 -13.33 -8.35 16.22
CA ILE A 314 -13.64 -6.90 16.19
C ILE A 314 -13.07 -6.19 17.42
N SER A 315 -13.25 -6.73 18.64
CA SER A 315 -12.71 -6.14 19.87
C SER A 315 -11.19 -6.13 19.91
N THR A 316 -10.51 -7.15 19.36
CA THR A 316 -9.05 -7.15 19.22
C THR A 316 -8.58 -6.18 18.14
N VAL A 317 -9.25 -6.10 16.98
CA VAL A 317 -8.97 -5.06 15.96
C VAL A 317 -9.17 -3.64 16.55
N LEU A 318 -10.23 -3.40 17.31
CA LEU A 318 -10.46 -2.12 17.98
C LEU A 318 -9.41 -1.81 19.05
N PHE A 319 -9.03 -2.78 19.88
CA PHE A 319 -7.93 -2.64 20.84
C PHE A 319 -6.60 -2.30 20.15
N TRP A 320 -6.29 -2.97 19.04
CA TRP A 320 -5.08 -2.72 18.27
C TRP A 320 -5.12 -1.40 17.50
N VAL A 321 -6.29 -0.94 17.02
CA VAL A 321 -6.50 0.41 16.48
C VAL A 321 -6.30 1.48 17.55
N LEU A 322 -6.80 1.25 18.77
CA LEU A 322 -6.51 2.12 19.92
C LEU A 322 -5.02 2.13 20.27
N LEU A 323 -4.28 1.03 20.03
CA LEU A 323 -2.82 0.99 20.19
C LEU A 323 -2.08 1.76 19.08
N ILE A 324 -2.58 1.77 17.82
CA ILE A 324 -2.06 2.69 16.79
C ILE A 324 -2.27 4.14 17.24
N ILE A 325 -3.48 4.48 17.69
CA ILE A 325 -3.80 5.82 18.20
C ILE A 325 -2.88 6.19 19.38
N ALA A 326 -2.62 5.25 20.29
CA ALA A 326 -1.63 5.44 21.37
C ALA A 326 -0.19 5.61 20.86
N SER A 327 0.19 4.99 19.74
CA SER A 327 1.51 5.19 19.11
C SER A 327 1.62 6.55 18.41
N VAL A 328 0.54 7.04 17.78
CA VAL A 328 0.45 8.42 17.23
C VAL A 328 0.52 9.45 18.36
N VAL A 329 -0.18 9.20 19.47
CA VAL A 329 -0.04 9.96 20.72
C VAL A 329 1.43 9.95 21.22
N GLY A 330 2.12 8.82 21.18
CA GLY A 330 3.54 8.72 21.49
C GLY A 330 4.44 9.54 20.55
N VAL A 331 4.12 9.58 19.25
CA VAL A 331 4.80 10.43 18.26
C VAL A 331 4.58 11.92 18.52
N ILE A 332 3.37 12.33 18.93
CA ILE A 332 3.05 13.71 19.32
C ILE A 332 3.85 14.11 20.57
N VAL A 333 3.90 13.25 21.60
CA VAL A 333 4.72 13.48 22.80
C VAL A 333 6.23 13.56 22.46
N TYR A 334 6.71 12.70 21.55
CA TYR A 334 8.07 12.79 21.03
C TYR A 334 8.33 14.12 20.29
N ARG A 335 7.39 14.58 19.46
CA ARG A 335 7.49 15.83 18.70
C ARG A 335 7.59 17.05 19.63
N LEU A 336 6.77 17.09 20.68
CA LEU A 336 6.82 18.11 21.73
C LEU A 336 8.17 18.09 22.47
N ALA A 337 8.64 16.93 22.91
CA ALA A 337 9.91 16.80 23.63
C ALA A 337 11.12 17.18 22.77
N MET A 338 11.13 16.80 21.49
CA MET A 338 12.19 17.17 20.56
C MET A 338 12.16 18.64 20.18
N PHE A 339 10.98 19.26 20.06
CA PHE A 339 10.88 20.70 19.80
C PHE A 339 11.57 21.52 20.90
N ILE A 340 11.30 21.19 22.17
CA ILE A 340 11.98 21.79 23.33
C ILE A 340 13.49 21.53 23.28
N THR A 341 13.89 20.30 22.96
CA THR A 341 15.32 19.93 22.90
C THR A 341 16.08 20.65 21.78
N PHE A 342 15.50 20.76 20.57
CA PHE A 342 16.10 21.48 19.46
C PHE A 342 16.10 23.00 19.69
N SER A 343 15.01 23.60 20.17
CA SER A 343 14.95 25.05 20.41
C SER A 343 15.96 25.51 21.47
N ALA A 344 16.25 24.68 22.49
CA ALA A 344 17.31 24.91 23.45
C ALA A 344 18.72 24.67 22.86
N LYS A 345 18.97 23.47 22.31
CA LYS A 345 20.34 23.03 21.98
C LYS A 345 20.86 23.50 20.63
N LEU A 346 20.01 23.59 19.60
CA LEU A 346 20.42 24.18 18.32
C LEU A 346 20.84 25.66 18.53
N ARG A 347 20.24 26.34 19.51
CA ARG A 347 20.54 27.72 19.91
C ARG A 347 21.79 27.87 20.78
N SER A 348 22.22 26.84 21.53
CA SER A 348 23.55 26.85 22.18
C SER A 348 24.66 26.70 21.16
N ASP A 349 24.48 25.76 20.22
CA ASP A 349 25.56 25.32 19.34
C ASP A 349 25.82 26.36 18.23
N LEU A 350 24.76 26.98 17.67
CA LEU A 350 24.83 28.15 16.77
C LEU A 350 25.24 29.48 17.44
N LYS A 351 25.60 29.45 18.74
CA LYS A 351 26.26 30.57 19.44
C LYS A 351 27.79 30.40 19.50
N TYR A 352 28.31 29.21 19.15
CA TYR A 352 29.74 28.88 19.27
C TYR A 352 30.44 28.66 17.91
N SER A 353 29.74 28.15 16.90
CA SER A 353 30.30 27.91 15.55
C SER A 353 30.10 29.10 14.59
N LYS A 354 31.20 29.71 14.14
CA LYS A 354 31.19 30.81 13.14
C LYS A 354 31.07 30.34 11.68
N GLU A 355 31.35 29.07 11.38
CA GLU A 355 31.35 28.57 9.99
C GLU A 355 29.95 28.18 9.47
N LEU A 356 28.91 28.17 10.32
CA LEU A 356 27.59 27.65 9.98
C LEU A 356 26.53 28.74 9.69
N GLU A 357 26.96 29.97 9.40
CA GLU A 357 26.08 31.09 9.07
C GLU A 357 25.14 30.84 7.87
N PRO A 358 25.55 30.26 6.72
CA PRO A 358 24.65 30.11 5.56
C PRO A 358 23.53 29.08 5.73
N PHE A 359 23.56 28.21 6.75
CA PHE A 359 22.49 27.26 7.04
C PHE A 359 21.42 27.82 8.00
N LYS A 360 21.71 28.95 8.67
CA LYS A 360 20.92 29.50 9.78
C LYS A 360 19.55 30.05 9.35
N GLU A 361 19.44 30.48 8.09
CA GLU A 361 18.23 31.05 7.50
C GLU A 361 17.29 29.99 6.92
N TYR A 362 17.82 28.82 6.52
CA TYR A 362 17.05 27.77 5.83
C TYR A 362 16.51 26.68 6.77
N VAL A 363 17.00 26.57 8.02
CA VAL A 363 16.65 25.49 8.95
C VAL A 363 16.06 26.04 10.24
N THR A 364 14.72 26.23 10.28
CA THR A 364 14.03 26.57 11.52
C THR A 364 13.93 25.35 12.46
N PRO A 365 13.92 25.53 13.80
CA PRO A 365 13.73 24.43 14.75
C PRO A 365 12.41 23.66 14.53
N GLN A 366 11.36 24.35 14.08
CA GLN A 366 10.07 23.75 13.72
C GLN A 366 10.21 22.82 12.50
N MET A 367 10.87 23.28 11.43
CA MET A 367 11.09 22.48 10.22
C MET A 367 11.99 21.26 10.51
N ALA A 368 13.06 21.45 11.27
CA ALA A 368 13.92 20.35 11.72
C ALA A 368 13.15 19.31 12.56
N THR A 369 12.33 19.77 13.52
CA THR A 369 11.47 18.87 14.33
C THR A 369 10.41 18.17 13.47
N SER A 370 9.85 18.84 12.47
CA SER A 370 8.87 18.25 11.55
C SER A 370 9.47 17.14 10.67
N ILE A 371 10.65 17.38 10.10
CA ILE A 371 11.36 16.39 9.27
C ILE A 371 11.77 15.17 10.11
N THR A 372 12.40 15.40 11.27
CA THR A 372 12.83 14.32 12.17
C THR A 372 11.66 13.52 12.74
N SER A 373 10.57 14.18 13.13
CA SER A 373 9.32 13.52 13.53
C SER A 373 8.71 12.70 12.38
N SER A 374 8.73 13.20 11.14
CA SER A 374 8.26 12.46 9.96
C SER A 374 9.07 11.20 9.68
N ILE A 375 10.40 11.27 9.79
CA ILE A 375 11.32 10.12 9.60
C ILE A 375 11.09 9.07 10.69
N ILE A 376 10.95 9.48 11.95
CA ILE A 376 10.74 8.54 13.07
C ILE A 376 9.33 7.94 13.03
N SER A 377 8.31 8.71 12.63
CA SER A 377 6.97 8.19 12.33
C SER A 377 7.04 7.10 11.25
N PHE A 378 7.78 7.34 10.16
CA PHE A 378 7.98 6.34 9.11
C PHE A 378 8.66 5.06 9.62
N ILE A 379 9.72 5.18 10.43
CA ILE A 379 10.39 4.02 11.05
C ILE A 379 9.44 3.24 11.97
N ILE A 380 8.65 3.93 12.79
CA ILE A 380 7.64 3.31 13.67
C ILE A 380 6.58 2.58 12.83
N ILE A 381 6.05 3.21 11.78
CA ILE A 381 5.08 2.60 10.85
C ILE A 381 5.66 1.31 10.23
N MET A 382 6.92 1.30 9.78
CA MET A 382 7.59 0.10 9.25
C MET A 382 7.72 -1.02 10.28
N ILE A 383 8.14 -0.71 11.52
CA ILE A 383 8.27 -1.69 12.60
C ILE A 383 6.90 -2.29 12.96
N LEU A 384 5.90 -1.43 13.15
CA LEU A 384 4.54 -1.84 13.45
C LEU A 384 3.98 -2.75 12.35
N ASN A 385 4.14 -2.39 11.07
CA ASN A 385 3.62 -3.18 9.94
C ASN A 385 4.03 -4.66 9.98
N ASN A 386 5.28 -4.97 10.34
CA ASN A 386 5.76 -6.35 10.45
C ASN A 386 5.10 -7.09 11.63
N VAL A 387 4.98 -6.44 12.79
CA VAL A 387 4.27 -7.01 13.97
C VAL A 387 2.80 -7.29 13.63
N TYR A 388 2.13 -6.33 13.00
CA TYR A 388 0.71 -6.43 12.69
C TYR A 388 0.39 -7.43 11.57
N GLU A 389 1.32 -7.72 10.65
CA GLU A 389 1.19 -8.86 9.73
C GLU A 389 1.01 -10.17 10.51
N LYS A 390 1.85 -10.42 11.53
CA LYS A 390 1.78 -11.66 12.32
C LYS A 390 0.52 -11.71 13.18
N VAL A 391 0.12 -10.57 13.76
CA VAL A 391 -1.12 -10.45 14.54
C VAL A 391 -2.36 -10.67 13.68
N ALA A 392 -2.43 -10.11 12.47
CA ALA A 392 -3.60 -10.24 11.59
C ALA A 392 -3.79 -11.68 11.07
N ILE A 393 -2.69 -12.38 10.76
CA ILE A 393 -2.69 -13.81 10.45
C ILE A 393 -3.20 -14.60 11.67
N TRP A 394 -2.60 -14.40 12.85
CA TRP A 394 -2.99 -15.10 14.08
C TRP A 394 -4.46 -14.91 14.47
N ILE A 395 -5.01 -13.68 14.35
CA ILE A 395 -6.43 -13.40 14.59
C ILE A 395 -7.31 -14.15 13.58
N THR A 396 -6.92 -14.20 12.30
CA THR A 396 -7.75 -14.82 11.25
C THR A 396 -7.64 -16.36 11.26
N ASP A 397 -6.51 -16.91 11.71
CA ASP A 397 -6.38 -18.33 12.04
C ASP A 397 -7.29 -18.70 13.23
N PHE A 398 -7.38 -17.84 14.27
CA PHE A 398 -8.26 -18.02 15.42
C PHE A 398 -9.76 -17.94 15.09
N GLU A 399 -10.14 -17.19 14.04
CA GLU A 399 -11.53 -17.13 13.55
C GLU A 399 -12.02 -18.45 12.92
N LEU A 400 -11.10 -19.31 12.46
CA LEU A 400 -11.39 -20.60 11.79
C LEU A 400 -12.46 -20.50 10.67
N PRO A 401 -12.26 -19.64 9.64
CA PRO A 401 -13.16 -19.53 8.50
C PRO A 401 -13.27 -20.85 7.72
N ARG A 402 -14.42 -21.08 7.06
CA ARG A 402 -14.77 -22.38 6.45
C ARG A 402 -14.09 -22.60 5.09
N THR A 403 -13.69 -21.54 4.39
CA THR A 403 -13.13 -21.59 3.04
C THR A 403 -11.91 -20.67 2.89
N LYS A 404 -11.03 -20.97 1.90
CA LYS A 404 -9.88 -20.12 1.53
C LYS A 404 -10.32 -18.71 1.15
N THR A 405 -11.46 -18.56 0.47
CA THR A 405 -12.01 -17.26 0.05
C THR A 405 -12.52 -16.44 1.24
N GLU A 406 -13.20 -17.04 2.22
CA GLU A 406 -13.58 -16.35 3.46
C GLU A 406 -12.34 -15.95 4.28
N TYR A 407 -11.30 -16.78 4.31
CA TYR A 407 -10.01 -16.46 4.94
C TYR A 407 -9.32 -15.27 4.25
N GLU A 408 -9.14 -15.34 2.92
CA GLU A 408 -8.54 -14.26 2.13
C GLU A 408 -9.34 -12.95 2.30
N ASN A 409 -10.67 -12.98 2.24
CA ASN A 409 -11.51 -11.79 2.43
C ASN A 409 -11.47 -11.23 3.86
N SER A 410 -11.54 -12.08 4.90
CA SER A 410 -11.51 -11.66 6.31
C SER A 410 -10.13 -11.09 6.69
N LEU A 411 -9.05 -11.70 6.20
CA LEU A 411 -7.69 -11.20 6.38
C LEU A 411 -7.49 -9.88 5.62
N THR A 412 -8.00 -9.78 4.39
CA THR A 412 -7.95 -8.56 3.58
C THR A 412 -8.58 -7.38 4.29
N LEU A 413 -9.80 -7.52 4.82
CA LEU A 413 -10.47 -6.43 5.51
C LEU A 413 -9.71 -5.99 6.77
N LYS A 414 -9.22 -6.93 7.60
CA LYS A 414 -8.44 -6.59 8.81
C LYS A 414 -7.13 -5.90 8.48
N MET A 415 -6.35 -6.45 7.55
CA MET A 415 -5.06 -5.88 7.16
C MET A 415 -5.23 -4.54 6.46
N PHE A 416 -6.25 -4.36 5.62
CA PHE A 416 -6.57 -3.05 5.05
C PHE A 416 -6.96 -2.03 6.12
N LEU A 417 -7.92 -2.34 7.00
CA LEU A 417 -8.36 -1.40 8.06
C LEU A 417 -7.20 -1.04 8.98
N PHE A 418 -6.35 -2.01 9.33
CA PHE A 418 -5.13 -1.76 10.09
C PHE A 418 -4.19 -0.79 9.35
N GLN A 419 -3.81 -1.10 8.10
CA GLN A 419 -2.87 -0.30 7.32
C GLN A 419 -3.41 1.10 7.03
N PHE A 420 -4.72 1.22 6.78
CA PHE A 420 -5.43 2.49 6.62
C PHE A 420 -5.23 3.38 7.84
N VAL A 421 -5.45 2.86 9.06
CA VAL A 421 -5.23 3.65 10.27
C VAL A 421 -3.73 3.92 10.47
N ASN A 422 -2.84 2.94 10.28
CA ASN A 422 -1.40 3.14 10.52
C ASN A 422 -0.77 4.19 9.59
N TYR A 423 -1.11 4.19 8.30
CA TYR A 423 -0.57 5.16 7.33
C TYR A 423 -1.27 6.53 7.36
N TYR A 424 -2.60 6.59 7.55
CA TYR A 424 -3.33 7.85 7.39
C TYR A 424 -3.66 8.56 8.71
N SER A 425 -3.62 7.91 9.87
CA SER A 425 -3.99 8.55 11.15
C SER A 425 -3.14 9.78 11.47
N SER A 426 -1.83 9.74 11.22
CA SER A 426 -0.92 10.88 11.36
C SER A 426 -1.26 12.04 10.40
N CYS A 427 -1.75 11.72 9.20
CA CYS A 427 -2.16 12.71 8.19
C CYS A 427 -3.53 13.31 8.53
N PHE A 428 -4.50 12.49 8.97
CA PHE A 428 -5.80 12.94 9.47
C PHE A 428 -5.67 13.80 10.74
N TYR A 429 -4.71 13.49 11.62
CA TYR A 429 -4.41 14.31 12.80
C TYR A 429 -4.00 15.73 12.40
N ILE A 430 -3.02 15.87 11.49
CA ILE A 430 -2.55 17.17 11.01
C ILE A 430 -3.63 17.91 10.19
N ALA A 431 -4.47 17.19 9.43
CA ALA A 431 -5.54 17.79 8.65
C ALA A 431 -6.68 18.38 9.51
N PHE A 432 -7.14 17.64 10.53
CA PHE A 432 -8.44 17.92 11.18
C PHE A 432 -8.40 18.20 12.69
N PHE A 433 -7.36 17.78 13.40
CA PHE A 433 -7.30 17.87 14.87
C PHE A 433 -6.26 18.88 15.36
N LYS A 434 -5.07 18.86 14.74
CA LYS A 434 -3.97 19.79 15.03
C LYS A 434 -4.41 21.23 14.79
N GLY A 435 -4.16 22.12 15.76
CA GLY A 435 -4.59 23.51 15.68
C GLY A 435 -6.11 23.76 15.62
N LYS A 436 -6.95 22.74 15.92
CA LYS A 436 -8.42 22.88 15.97
C LYS A 436 -8.99 22.66 17.36
N VAL A 437 -8.48 21.68 18.11
CA VAL A 437 -8.80 21.49 19.53
C VAL A 437 -7.88 22.42 20.34
N VAL A 438 -8.19 23.71 20.26
CA VAL A 438 -7.38 24.84 20.76
C VAL A 438 -8.19 25.71 21.75
N GLY A 439 -8.43 27.00 21.48
CA GLY A 439 -9.00 27.96 22.45
C GLY A 439 -8.19 29.26 22.49
N TYR A 440 -8.37 30.07 23.53
CA TYR A 440 -7.83 31.44 23.59
C TYR A 440 -6.73 31.65 24.66
N PRO A 441 -5.81 32.63 24.49
CA PRO A 441 -4.59 32.75 25.32
C PRO A 441 -4.81 32.95 26.83
N GLY A 442 -5.91 33.58 27.24
CA GLY A 442 -6.25 33.76 28.66
C GLY A 442 -6.84 32.53 29.34
N LYS A 443 -7.12 31.45 28.60
CA LYS A 443 -7.46 30.15 29.16
C LYS A 443 -6.92 29.03 28.25
N PRO A 444 -5.59 28.74 28.32
CA PRO A 444 -5.11 27.42 27.99
C PRO A 444 -5.63 26.44 29.05
N VAL A 445 -5.87 25.23 28.60
CA VAL A 445 -6.68 24.16 29.20
C VAL A 445 -5.84 22.92 28.79
N TYR A 446 -5.61 21.90 29.61
CA TYR A 446 -4.33 21.14 29.53
C TYR A 446 -4.49 19.63 29.44
N TRP A 447 -3.79 18.97 28.49
CA TRP A 447 -3.90 17.52 28.26
C TRP A 447 -3.37 16.76 29.47
N PHE A 448 -4.25 15.92 30.05
CA PHE A 448 -4.03 15.26 31.34
C PHE A 448 -3.65 16.22 32.50
N GLY A 449 -3.96 17.52 32.36
CA GLY A 449 -3.60 18.56 33.33
C GLY A 449 -2.11 18.94 33.36
N ALA A 450 -1.29 18.44 32.42
CA ALA A 450 0.18 18.59 32.48
C ALA A 450 0.85 18.92 31.13
N PHE A 451 0.25 18.53 29.99
CA PHE A 451 0.82 18.74 28.67
C PHE A 451 -0.03 19.70 27.83
N ARG A 452 0.62 20.31 26.84
CA ARG A 452 0.12 21.45 26.06
C ARG A 452 -0.06 20.97 24.60
N ASN A 453 -1.18 21.29 23.93
CA ASN A 453 -1.53 20.67 22.63
C ASN A 453 -0.62 21.12 21.46
N GLU A 454 -0.82 20.53 20.27
CA GLU A 454 -0.10 20.86 19.03
C GLU A 454 -0.87 21.79 18.08
N GLU A 455 -0.13 22.56 17.27
CA GLU A 455 -0.68 23.70 16.51
C GLU A 455 -0.11 23.94 15.12
N CYS A 456 -0.90 24.61 14.28
CA CYS A 456 -0.50 25.04 12.95
C CYS A 456 0.29 26.36 12.97
N ASP A 457 1.22 26.51 12.03
CA ASP A 457 1.83 27.80 11.69
C ASP A 457 0.79 28.82 11.18
N PRO A 458 1.13 30.13 11.16
CA PRO A 458 0.23 31.18 10.65
C PRO A 458 -0.21 31.01 9.19
N GLY A 459 0.52 30.21 8.39
CA GLY A 459 0.12 29.82 7.03
C GLY A 459 -0.79 28.58 6.94
N GLY A 460 -1.20 28.01 8.08
CA GLY A 460 -1.99 26.78 8.19
C GLY A 460 -1.17 25.49 8.15
N CYS A 461 -1.74 24.39 8.66
CA CYS A 461 -1.10 23.06 8.68
C CYS A 461 -0.94 22.41 7.29
N LEU A 462 -1.38 23.04 6.20
CA LEU A 462 -1.41 22.44 4.86
C LEU A 462 -0.01 22.12 4.32
N THR A 463 0.99 22.92 4.67
CA THR A 463 2.41 22.68 4.32
C THR A 463 3.02 21.52 5.09
N GLU A 464 2.74 21.39 6.40
CA GLU A 464 3.13 20.22 7.20
C GLU A 464 2.50 18.94 6.66
N LEU A 465 1.19 18.96 6.36
CA LEU A 465 0.47 17.83 5.77
C LEU A 465 1.12 17.43 4.44
N THR A 466 1.47 18.40 3.61
CA THR A 466 2.11 18.16 2.30
C THR A 466 3.51 17.57 2.42
N THR A 467 4.35 18.07 3.36
CA THR A 467 5.69 17.50 3.58
C THR A 467 5.62 16.10 4.19
N GLN A 468 4.74 15.85 5.16
CA GLN A 468 4.54 14.52 5.74
C GLN A 468 4.01 13.52 4.71
N LEU A 469 3.01 13.87 3.90
CA LEU A 469 2.52 13.03 2.81
C LEU A 469 3.63 12.72 1.80
N SER A 470 4.42 13.73 1.40
CA SER A 470 5.54 13.55 0.46
C SER A 470 6.61 12.60 1.01
N ILE A 471 6.98 12.75 2.29
CA ILE A 471 7.98 11.89 2.96
C ILE A 471 7.46 10.46 3.12
N ILE A 472 6.23 10.26 3.60
CA ILE A 472 5.66 8.91 3.81
C ILE A 472 5.45 8.20 2.46
N MET A 473 4.91 8.89 1.46
CA MET A 473 4.63 8.32 0.13
C MET A 473 5.92 7.95 -0.61
N THR A 474 6.89 8.88 -0.69
CA THR A 474 8.18 8.62 -1.37
C THR A 474 9.04 7.62 -0.59
N GLY A 475 9.07 7.74 0.74
CA GLY A 475 9.80 6.82 1.62
C GLY A 475 9.28 5.39 1.55
N LYS A 476 7.94 5.20 1.55
CA LYS A 476 7.31 3.89 1.36
C LYS A 476 7.64 3.32 -0.02
N ALA A 477 7.42 4.08 -1.09
CA ALA A 477 7.70 3.67 -2.46
C ALA A 477 9.14 3.18 -2.64
N VAL A 478 10.12 3.98 -2.20
CA VAL A 478 11.55 3.64 -2.28
C VAL A 478 11.89 2.44 -1.39
N TRP A 479 11.40 2.40 -0.14
CA TRP A 479 11.69 1.29 0.78
C TRP A 479 11.13 -0.04 0.25
N ASN A 480 9.90 -0.04 -0.24
CA ASN A 480 9.22 -1.25 -0.71
C ASN A 480 9.87 -1.79 -1.99
N ASN A 481 10.18 -0.92 -2.97
CA ASN A 481 10.96 -1.31 -4.16
C ASN A 481 12.33 -1.90 -3.79
N ILE A 482 13.06 -1.30 -2.84
CA ILE A 482 14.34 -1.82 -2.34
C ILE A 482 14.15 -3.19 -1.66
N GLN A 483 13.16 -3.31 -0.78
CA GLN A 483 12.86 -4.53 -0.04
C GLN A 483 12.46 -5.67 -0.99
N GLU A 484 11.66 -5.39 -2.01
CA GLU A 484 11.17 -6.33 -3.00
C GLU A 484 12.27 -6.83 -3.94
N VAL A 485 13.20 -5.96 -4.37
CA VAL A 485 14.36 -6.40 -5.15
C VAL A 485 15.34 -7.20 -4.29
N LEU A 486 15.70 -6.68 -3.11
CA LEU A 486 16.79 -7.23 -2.31
C LEU A 486 16.41 -8.49 -1.53
N LEU A 487 15.25 -8.56 -0.86
CA LEU A 487 14.93 -9.72 -0.02
C LEU A 487 14.91 -11.06 -0.77
N PRO A 488 14.23 -11.23 -1.92
CA PRO A 488 14.23 -12.51 -2.63
C PRO A 488 15.56 -12.77 -3.33
N TRP A 489 16.27 -11.73 -3.81
CA TRP A 489 17.60 -11.88 -4.40
C TRP A 489 18.63 -12.35 -3.36
N VAL A 490 18.71 -11.70 -2.20
CA VAL A 490 19.59 -12.10 -1.08
C VAL A 490 19.23 -13.50 -0.57
N LYS A 491 17.94 -13.83 -0.41
CA LYS A 491 17.51 -15.19 -0.02
C LYS A 491 17.94 -16.23 -1.05
N ASN A 492 17.77 -15.98 -2.35
CA ASN A 492 18.21 -16.88 -3.41
C ASN A 492 19.74 -16.99 -3.49
N LEU A 493 20.47 -15.91 -3.20
CA LEU A 493 21.95 -15.89 -3.15
C LEU A 493 22.48 -16.71 -1.97
N ILE A 494 21.94 -16.49 -0.76
CA ILE A 494 22.26 -17.27 0.44
C ILE A 494 21.90 -18.74 0.23
N PHE A 495 20.71 -19.04 -0.30
CA PHE A 495 20.29 -20.43 -0.53
C PHE A 495 21.22 -21.14 -1.51
N ARG A 496 21.65 -20.48 -2.59
CA ARG A 496 22.66 -21.03 -3.52
C ARG A 496 24.01 -21.23 -2.84
N HIS A 497 24.50 -20.28 -2.06
CA HIS A 497 25.79 -20.41 -1.38
C HIS A 497 25.78 -21.55 -0.35
N CYS A 498 24.71 -21.68 0.43
CA CYS A 498 24.54 -22.77 1.40
C CYS A 498 24.25 -24.15 0.77
N THR A 499 23.80 -24.20 -0.50
CA THR A 499 23.55 -25.46 -1.23
C THR A 499 24.62 -25.78 -2.28
N GLN A 500 25.69 -24.98 -2.40
CA GLN A 500 26.81 -25.22 -3.30
C GLN A 500 27.75 -26.32 -2.78
N VAL A 501 27.27 -27.57 -2.81
CA VAL A 501 28.15 -28.75 -2.85
C VAL A 501 28.83 -28.79 -4.22
N GLY A 502 30.13 -29.06 -4.24
CA GLY A 502 31.00 -28.97 -5.44
C GLY A 502 30.74 -30.05 -6.50
N SER A 503 29.59 -29.98 -7.16
CA SER A 503 29.17 -30.91 -8.22
C SER A 503 29.34 -30.28 -9.60
N GLU A 504 30.20 -30.86 -10.43
CA GLU A 504 30.44 -30.44 -11.83
C GLU A 504 29.28 -30.82 -12.79
N LYS A 505 28.22 -31.44 -12.25
CA LYS A 505 27.11 -32.04 -12.99
C LYS A 505 26.07 -30.99 -13.41
N VAL A 506 25.44 -31.22 -14.56
CA VAL A 506 24.37 -30.35 -15.10
C VAL A 506 23.09 -30.49 -14.26
N ILE A 507 22.85 -29.52 -13.38
CA ILE A 507 21.67 -29.46 -12.49
C ILE A 507 20.37 -29.48 -13.34
N PRO A 508 19.40 -30.38 -13.08
CA PRO A 508 18.16 -30.49 -13.85
C PRO A 508 17.16 -29.35 -13.58
N ARG A 509 16.11 -29.23 -14.41
CA ARG A 509 15.13 -28.12 -14.36
C ARG A 509 14.35 -28.04 -13.05
N TRP A 510 13.99 -29.18 -12.44
CA TRP A 510 13.27 -29.22 -11.16
C TRP A 510 14.13 -28.74 -9.99
N GLU A 511 15.40 -29.11 -9.93
CA GLU A 511 16.34 -28.58 -8.92
C GLU A 511 16.58 -27.08 -9.09
N GLN A 512 16.73 -26.59 -10.34
CA GLN A 512 16.86 -25.15 -10.63
C GLN A 512 15.66 -24.33 -10.13
N ASP A 513 14.44 -24.84 -10.33
CA ASP A 513 13.22 -24.15 -9.90
C ASP A 513 12.97 -24.36 -8.38
N TYR A 514 13.42 -25.47 -7.77
CA TYR A 514 13.41 -25.67 -6.31
C TYR A 514 14.27 -24.63 -5.56
N GLN A 515 15.38 -24.19 -6.14
CA GLN A 515 16.24 -23.14 -5.57
C GLN A 515 15.60 -21.73 -5.54
N LEU A 516 14.46 -21.52 -6.19
CA LEU A 516 13.73 -20.24 -6.18
C LEU A 516 12.79 -20.12 -4.96
N GLN A 517 12.45 -18.89 -4.55
CA GLN A 517 11.53 -18.68 -3.44
C GLN A 517 10.12 -19.17 -3.76
N PRO A 518 9.45 -19.94 -2.88
CA PRO A 518 8.02 -20.21 -3.02
C PRO A 518 7.23 -18.92 -2.79
N ILE A 519 6.20 -18.68 -3.62
CA ILE A 519 5.21 -17.64 -3.35
C ILE A 519 4.33 -18.10 -2.17
N GLY A 520 4.12 -17.21 -1.20
CA GLY A 520 3.40 -17.53 0.03
C GLY A 520 1.91 -17.83 -0.20
N LYS A 521 1.24 -18.43 0.80
CA LYS A 521 -0.18 -18.83 0.69
C LYS A 521 -1.13 -17.68 0.33
N LEU A 522 -0.78 -16.43 0.67
CA LEU A 522 -1.54 -15.22 0.35
C LEU A 522 -1.35 -14.72 -1.10
N GLY A 523 -0.33 -15.21 -1.82
CA GLY A 523 -0.06 -14.81 -3.20
C GLY A 523 0.08 -13.29 -3.39
N LEU A 524 -0.73 -12.74 -4.31
CA LEU A 524 -0.75 -11.32 -4.70
C LEU A 524 -1.28 -10.35 -3.63
N PHE A 525 -1.63 -10.84 -2.44
CA PHE A 525 -2.29 -10.03 -1.41
C PHE A 525 -1.54 -8.74 -1.06
N TYR A 526 -0.23 -8.83 -0.86
CA TYR A 526 0.61 -7.70 -0.48
C TYR A 526 0.75 -6.68 -1.61
N GLU A 527 0.86 -7.14 -2.86
CA GLU A 527 0.99 -6.30 -4.06
C GLU A 527 -0.29 -5.46 -4.31
N TYR A 528 -1.48 -6.05 -4.08
CA TYR A 528 -2.73 -5.27 -4.08
C TYR A 528 -2.81 -4.31 -2.89
N LEU A 529 -2.43 -4.73 -1.68
CA LEU A 529 -2.44 -3.89 -0.47
C LEU A 529 -1.54 -2.64 -0.62
N GLU A 530 -0.34 -2.84 -1.17
CA GLU A 530 0.64 -1.81 -1.55
C GLU A 530 0.00 -0.70 -2.39
N MET A 531 -0.64 -1.11 -3.50
CA MET A 531 -1.24 -0.22 -4.50
C MET A 531 -2.56 0.41 -4.04
N VAL A 532 -3.36 -0.29 -3.23
CA VAL A 532 -4.59 0.25 -2.61
C VAL A 532 -4.26 1.32 -1.57
N ILE A 533 -3.18 1.14 -0.80
CA ILE A 533 -2.68 2.20 0.10
C ILE A 533 -2.11 3.38 -0.69
N GLN A 534 -1.45 3.15 -1.84
CA GLN A 534 -1.04 4.25 -2.73
C GLN A 534 -2.25 5.02 -3.29
N PHE A 535 -3.30 4.32 -3.73
CA PHE A 535 -4.55 4.94 -4.19
C PHE A 535 -5.16 5.84 -3.13
N GLY A 536 -5.23 5.39 -1.87
CA GLY A 536 -5.73 6.21 -0.76
C GLY A 536 -4.89 7.47 -0.52
N PHE A 537 -3.56 7.41 -0.62
CA PHE A 537 -2.72 8.62 -0.56
C PHE A 537 -3.04 9.61 -1.69
N VAL A 538 -3.21 9.09 -2.92
CA VAL A 538 -3.52 9.91 -4.10
C VAL A 538 -4.92 10.52 -4.02
N THR A 539 -5.93 9.83 -3.49
CA THR A 539 -7.32 10.31 -3.51
C THR A 539 -7.74 11.07 -2.26
N LEU A 540 -7.39 10.61 -1.05
CA LEU A 540 -7.88 11.21 0.20
C LEU A 540 -7.37 12.64 0.42
N PHE A 541 -6.16 12.93 -0.07
CA PHE A 541 -5.42 14.17 0.22
C PHE A 541 -5.05 14.99 -1.03
N VAL A 542 -5.69 14.76 -2.18
CA VAL A 542 -5.36 15.48 -3.43
C VAL A 542 -5.52 17.01 -3.30
N ALA A 543 -6.44 17.46 -2.45
CA ALA A 543 -6.68 18.87 -2.17
C ALA A 543 -5.53 19.59 -1.42
N SER A 544 -4.61 18.86 -0.76
CA SER A 544 -3.39 19.46 -0.19
C SER A 544 -2.19 19.35 -1.13
N PHE A 545 -2.05 18.24 -1.88
CA PHE A 545 -0.86 17.99 -2.70
C PHE A 545 -1.20 17.55 -4.14
N PRO A 546 -1.37 18.51 -5.09
CA PRO A 546 -1.71 18.23 -6.48
C PRO A 546 -0.70 17.38 -7.27
N LEU A 547 0.54 17.24 -6.78
CA LEU A 547 1.58 16.41 -7.41
C LEU A 547 1.58 14.95 -6.94
N ALA A 548 0.72 14.56 -5.98
CA ALA A 548 0.59 13.16 -5.53
C ALA A 548 0.38 12.15 -6.69
N PRO A 549 -0.47 12.42 -7.72
CA PRO A 549 -0.64 11.50 -8.84
C PRO A 549 0.63 11.33 -9.68
N LEU A 550 1.50 12.34 -9.75
CA LEU A 550 2.77 12.29 -10.49
C LEU A 550 3.80 11.40 -9.78
N LEU A 551 3.89 11.48 -8.45
CA LEU A 551 4.73 10.56 -7.66
C LEU A 551 4.21 9.12 -7.75
N ALA A 552 2.89 8.92 -7.69
CA ALA A 552 2.24 7.63 -7.87
C ALA A 552 2.50 7.04 -9.27
N LEU A 553 2.44 7.87 -10.31
CA LEU A 553 2.75 7.47 -11.69
C LEU A 553 4.19 6.97 -11.81
N PHE A 554 5.16 7.70 -11.24
CA PHE A 554 6.55 7.26 -11.24
C PHE A 554 6.75 5.94 -10.48
N ASN A 555 6.10 5.78 -9.31
CA ASN A 555 6.18 4.52 -8.57
C ASN A 555 5.62 3.36 -9.41
N ASN A 556 4.41 3.47 -9.95
CA ASN A 556 3.80 2.41 -10.76
C ASN A 556 4.66 2.00 -11.98
N LEU A 557 5.34 2.93 -12.62
CA LEU A 557 6.21 2.65 -13.78
C LEU A 557 7.43 1.81 -13.41
N CYS A 558 7.94 1.97 -12.18
CA CYS A 558 8.93 1.08 -11.59
C CYS A 558 8.28 -0.24 -11.15
N GLU A 559 7.19 -0.17 -10.37
CA GLU A 559 6.49 -1.30 -9.76
C GLU A 559 6.17 -2.40 -10.78
N ILE A 560 5.55 -2.04 -11.91
CA ILE A 560 5.19 -2.96 -13.01
C ILE A 560 6.40 -3.81 -13.46
N ARG A 561 7.62 -3.26 -13.39
CA ARG A 561 8.85 -3.96 -13.80
C ARG A 561 9.48 -4.75 -12.66
N VAL A 562 9.45 -4.24 -11.43
CA VAL A 562 9.95 -4.96 -10.26
C VAL A 562 9.10 -6.20 -9.99
N ASP A 563 7.77 -6.08 -10.01
CA ASP A 563 6.81 -7.18 -9.94
C ASP A 563 7.06 -8.21 -11.06
N ALA A 564 7.10 -7.76 -12.30
CA ALA A 564 7.32 -8.63 -13.46
C ALA A 564 8.65 -9.39 -13.35
N TRP A 565 9.70 -8.72 -12.85
CA TRP A 565 11.01 -9.32 -12.60
C TRP A 565 10.99 -10.31 -11.43
N LYS A 566 10.31 -10.00 -10.32
CA LYS A 566 10.07 -10.88 -9.16
C LYS A 566 9.43 -12.20 -9.61
N PHE A 567 8.27 -12.13 -10.26
CA PHE A 567 7.53 -13.31 -10.74
C PHE A 567 8.26 -14.09 -11.85
N THR A 568 9.03 -13.40 -12.70
CA THR A 568 9.73 -14.07 -13.82
C THR A 568 11.06 -14.71 -13.40
N THR A 569 11.78 -14.13 -12.42
CA THR A 569 13.17 -14.51 -12.12
C THR A 569 13.43 -15.07 -10.72
N GLN A 570 12.82 -14.54 -9.66
CA GLN A 570 13.17 -14.88 -8.27
C GLN A 570 12.22 -15.89 -7.61
N SER A 571 10.96 -15.90 -8.04
CA SER A 571 9.91 -16.78 -7.53
C SER A 571 9.78 -18.08 -8.31
N ARG A 572 9.29 -19.13 -7.65
CA ARG A 572 8.73 -20.34 -8.29
C ARG A 572 7.44 -19.99 -9.04
N ARG A 573 7.12 -20.72 -10.12
CA ARG A 573 5.86 -20.59 -10.87
C ARG A 573 4.66 -20.84 -9.95
N VAL A 574 3.69 -19.93 -9.96
CA VAL A 574 2.40 -20.13 -9.29
C VAL A 574 1.61 -21.27 -9.94
N VAL A 575 0.70 -21.87 -9.19
CA VAL A 575 -0.41 -22.62 -9.79
C VAL A 575 -1.39 -21.61 -10.40
N PRO A 576 -1.78 -21.73 -11.68
CA PRO A 576 -2.73 -20.81 -12.30
C PRO A 576 -4.13 -20.89 -11.68
N GLU A 577 -4.47 -19.89 -10.86
CA GLU A 577 -5.83 -19.67 -10.35
C GLU A 577 -6.67 -18.87 -11.37
N LYS A 578 -7.98 -19.16 -11.46
CA LYS A 578 -8.94 -18.34 -12.22
C LYS A 578 -9.51 -17.25 -11.32
N ALA A 579 -9.67 -16.05 -11.86
CA ALA A 579 -10.33 -14.92 -11.21
C ALA A 579 -11.12 -14.13 -12.27
N GLN A 580 -12.29 -13.60 -11.90
CA GLN A 580 -13.13 -12.76 -12.75
C GLN A 580 -12.96 -11.26 -12.42
N ASP A 581 -12.50 -10.98 -11.21
CA ASP A 581 -12.45 -9.69 -10.53
C ASP A 581 -11.19 -9.62 -9.65
N ILE A 582 -10.92 -8.45 -9.07
CA ILE A 582 -9.86 -8.26 -8.07
C ILE A 582 -10.30 -8.66 -6.65
N GLY A 583 -11.46 -9.32 -6.51
CA GLY A 583 -12.05 -9.71 -5.23
C GLY A 583 -12.36 -8.53 -4.29
N ALA A 584 -12.09 -8.71 -3.00
CA ALA A 584 -12.43 -7.77 -1.93
C ALA A 584 -11.80 -6.37 -2.07
N TRP A 585 -10.79 -6.19 -2.93
CA TRP A 585 -10.18 -4.90 -3.19
C TRP A 585 -11.10 -3.91 -3.91
N GLN A 586 -12.05 -4.38 -4.73
CA GLN A 586 -12.97 -3.50 -5.45
C GLN A 586 -13.91 -2.70 -4.52
N PRO A 587 -14.64 -3.31 -3.57
CA PRO A 587 -15.44 -2.55 -2.60
C PRO A 587 -14.58 -1.71 -1.64
N ILE A 588 -13.33 -2.11 -1.36
CA ILE A 588 -12.38 -1.30 -0.59
C ILE A 588 -12.03 0.00 -1.34
N LEU A 589 -11.67 -0.08 -2.62
CA LEU A 589 -11.38 1.09 -3.47
C LEU A 589 -12.61 2.01 -3.59
N GLN A 590 -13.82 1.45 -3.72
CA GLN A 590 -15.07 2.22 -3.71
C GLN A 590 -15.29 2.94 -2.37
N GLY A 591 -15.06 2.27 -1.24
CA GLY A 591 -15.16 2.89 0.09
C GLY A 591 -14.15 4.03 0.29
N VAL A 592 -12.91 3.85 -0.15
CA VAL A 592 -11.87 4.91 -0.14
C VAL A 592 -12.25 6.08 -1.04
N ALA A 593 -12.83 5.83 -2.23
CA ALA A 593 -13.27 6.88 -3.14
C ALA A 593 -14.44 7.70 -2.56
N ILE A 594 -15.42 7.06 -1.90
CA ILE A 594 -16.52 7.75 -1.20
C ILE A 594 -15.96 8.61 -0.05
N LEU A 595 -15.06 8.04 0.76
CA LEU A 595 -14.41 8.77 1.85
C LEU A 595 -13.55 9.93 1.35
N ALA A 596 -12.92 9.81 0.19
CA ALA A 596 -12.13 10.87 -0.43
C ALA A 596 -12.95 12.12 -0.77
N VAL A 597 -14.21 11.99 -1.19
CA VAL A 597 -15.08 13.16 -1.43
C VAL A 597 -15.28 13.95 -0.14
N ALA A 598 -15.65 13.27 0.96
CA ALA A 598 -15.83 13.90 2.26
C ALA A 598 -14.50 14.46 2.82
N THR A 599 -13.39 13.73 2.66
CA THR A 599 -12.07 14.14 3.15
C THR A 599 -11.56 15.39 2.45
N ASN A 600 -11.61 15.46 1.11
CA ASN A 600 -11.17 16.64 0.38
C ASN A 600 -12.07 17.86 0.65
N ALA A 601 -13.39 17.66 0.75
CA ALA A 601 -14.31 18.74 1.15
C ALA A 601 -13.97 19.30 2.53
N ALA A 602 -13.68 18.44 3.51
CA ALA A 602 -13.25 18.85 4.84
C ALA A 602 -11.86 19.53 4.84
N ILE A 603 -10.91 19.07 4.01
CA ILE A 603 -9.59 19.72 3.85
C ILE A 603 -9.76 21.14 3.28
N ILE A 604 -10.60 21.31 2.25
CA ILE A 604 -10.87 22.61 1.62
C ILE A 604 -11.62 23.56 2.58
N ALA A 605 -12.51 23.04 3.43
CA ALA A 605 -13.29 23.85 4.36
C ALA A 605 -12.58 24.20 5.68
N PHE A 606 -11.76 23.30 6.22
CA PHE A 606 -11.19 23.43 7.58
C PHE A 606 -9.66 23.52 7.62
N THR A 607 -8.93 22.82 6.73
CA THR A 607 -7.46 22.81 6.72
C THR A 607 -6.88 23.90 5.83
N SER A 608 -7.59 24.24 4.75
CA SER A 608 -7.24 25.31 3.80
C SER A 608 -7.79 26.66 4.23
N ASP A 609 -7.01 27.71 3.99
CA ASP A 609 -7.38 29.12 4.21
C ASP A 609 -8.19 29.72 3.03
N MET A 610 -8.70 28.88 2.12
CA MET A 610 -9.48 29.33 0.96
C MET A 610 -10.82 29.98 1.37
N ILE A 611 -11.53 29.40 2.34
CA ILE A 611 -12.85 29.91 2.75
C ILE A 611 -12.75 31.26 3.49
N PRO A 612 -11.86 31.47 4.49
CA PRO A 612 -11.68 32.78 5.11
C PRO A 612 -11.30 33.89 4.11
N ARG A 613 -10.40 33.62 3.15
CA ARG A 613 -10.05 34.57 2.07
C ARG A 613 -11.24 34.93 1.20
N LEU A 614 -12.03 33.94 0.80
CA LEU A 614 -13.21 34.14 -0.05
C LEU A 614 -14.29 34.95 0.68
N VAL A 615 -14.52 34.65 1.96
CA VAL A 615 -15.42 35.42 2.83
C VAL A 615 -14.94 36.86 3.02
N TYR A 616 -13.64 37.07 3.26
CA TYR A 616 -13.08 38.42 3.37
C TYR A 616 -13.27 39.24 2.09
N TYR A 617 -12.88 38.67 0.95
CA TYR A 617 -12.97 39.31 -0.36
C TYR A 617 -14.40 39.75 -0.71
N TRP A 618 -15.39 38.87 -0.50
CA TRP A 618 -16.78 39.18 -0.87
C TRP A 618 -17.58 39.96 0.19
N ALA A 619 -17.28 39.82 1.49
CA ALA A 619 -18.13 40.37 2.55
C ALA A 619 -17.46 41.40 3.49
N PHE A 620 -16.13 41.41 3.62
CA PHE A 620 -15.43 42.30 4.58
C PHE A 620 -14.51 43.34 3.92
N SER A 621 -14.16 43.18 2.63
CA SER A 621 -13.36 44.17 1.90
C SER A 621 -14.13 45.45 1.53
N VAL A 622 -15.45 45.43 1.63
CA VAL A 622 -16.39 46.48 1.23
C VAL A 622 -17.24 47.00 2.40
N SER A 623 -17.88 48.15 2.21
CA SER A 623 -18.88 48.69 3.12
C SER A 623 -20.01 47.68 3.40
N PRO A 624 -20.45 47.47 4.66
CA PRO A 624 -20.26 48.33 5.84
C PRO A 624 -19.04 48.00 6.71
N TYR A 625 -18.17 47.06 6.31
CA TYR A 625 -17.06 46.59 7.15
C TYR A 625 -15.69 47.21 6.83
N SER A 626 -15.59 47.88 5.68
CA SER A 626 -14.38 48.51 5.15
C SER A 626 -14.79 49.75 4.35
N ASP A 627 -13.94 50.78 4.33
CA ASP A 627 -14.16 52.02 3.57
C ASP A 627 -13.93 51.85 2.06
N GLY A 628 -13.53 50.66 1.61
CA GLY A 628 -13.36 50.32 0.20
C GLY A 628 -14.69 50.17 -0.55
N SER A 629 -14.72 50.63 -1.81
CA SER A 629 -15.85 50.45 -2.75
C SER A 629 -15.68 49.28 -3.72
N GLU A 630 -14.48 48.70 -3.81
CA GLU A 630 -14.15 47.59 -4.71
C GLU A 630 -13.67 46.36 -3.94
N HIS A 631 -13.99 45.16 -4.44
CA HIS A 631 -13.57 43.91 -3.80
C HIS A 631 -12.06 43.71 -3.90
N THR A 632 -11.37 43.79 -2.75
CA THR A 632 -9.91 43.63 -2.62
C THR A 632 -9.55 42.57 -1.58
N MET A 633 -8.31 42.08 -1.64
CA MET A 633 -7.70 41.17 -0.66
C MET A 633 -6.70 41.90 0.26
N THR A 634 -6.39 43.18 -0.01
CA THR A 634 -5.44 43.98 0.76
C THR A 634 -5.96 44.26 2.18
N GLY A 635 -5.17 43.91 3.19
CA GLY A 635 -5.53 44.05 4.60
C GLY A 635 -6.09 42.78 5.24
N PHE A 636 -6.20 41.68 4.49
CA PHE A 636 -6.70 40.39 4.98
C PHE A 636 -5.95 39.90 6.24
N ILE A 637 -4.63 40.07 6.32
CA ILE A 637 -3.83 39.62 7.46
C ILE A 637 -4.09 40.52 8.68
N ASN A 638 -4.21 41.83 8.48
CA ASN A 638 -4.53 42.79 9.54
C ASN A 638 -5.95 42.57 10.10
N SER A 639 -6.92 42.18 9.25
CA SER A 639 -8.32 41.95 9.62
C SER A 639 -8.59 40.56 10.23
N SER A 640 -7.83 39.53 9.87
CA SER A 640 -8.03 38.15 10.36
C SER A 640 -7.36 37.86 11.71
N LEU A 641 -6.38 38.69 12.11
CA LEU A 641 -5.68 38.59 13.40
C LEU A 641 -6.37 39.44 14.48
N SER A 642 -7.05 38.79 15.43
CA SER A 642 -7.69 39.46 16.57
C SER A 642 -6.68 39.95 17.61
N ILE A 643 -7.07 40.97 18.37
CA ILE A 643 -6.22 41.68 19.34
C ILE A 643 -6.49 41.17 20.76
N PHE A 644 -5.43 40.98 21.55
CA PHE A 644 -5.46 40.51 22.93
C PHE A 644 -4.57 41.36 23.85
N TYR A 645 -5.06 41.65 25.06
CA TYR A 645 -4.37 42.47 26.07
C TYR A 645 -3.83 41.60 27.22
N ILE A 646 -2.59 41.85 27.66
CA ILE A 646 -1.86 41.01 28.62
C ILE A 646 -2.50 40.97 30.01
N ASP A 647 -3.28 41.99 30.40
CA ASP A 647 -3.86 42.09 31.74
C ASP A 647 -4.82 40.95 32.12
N HIS A 648 -5.28 40.17 31.13
CA HIS A 648 -6.13 39.00 31.32
C HIS A 648 -5.38 37.71 31.72
N PHE A 649 -4.06 37.73 31.93
CA PHE A 649 -3.29 36.58 32.44
C PHE A 649 -3.34 36.44 33.98
N ASN A 650 -3.45 35.20 34.47
CA ASN A 650 -3.31 34.88 35.89
C ASN A 650 -1.90 35.20 36.42
N ASN A 651 -1.83 35.65 37.68
CA ASN A 651 -0.61 36.24 38.28
C ASN A 651 0.66 35.37 38.24
N GLU A 652 0.56 34.04 38.15
CA GLU A 652 1.72 33.14 38.07
C GLU A 652 2.41 33.11 36.69
N THR A 653 1.88 33.81 35.68
CA THR A 653 2.29 33.67 34.26
C THR A 653 2.80 34.95 33.58
N LYS A 654 2.92 36.08 34.29
CA LYS A 654 3.34 37.36 33.70
C LYS A 654 4.86 37.54 33.65
N TYR A 655 5.43 37.84 32.47
CA TYR A 655 6.80 38.34 32.31
C TYR A 655 6.94 39.25 31.07
N GLY A 656 7.17 40.55 31.31
CA GLY A 656 7.73 41.55 30.37
C GLY A 656 6.85 42.07 29.21
N ASP A 657 7.33 43.18 28.62
CA ASP A 657 6.63 44.04 27.65
C ASP A 657 6.60 43.44 26.23
N PRO A 658 5.49 43.55 25.46
CA PRO A 658 4.80 44.82 25.16
C PRO A 658 3.28 44.85 25.44
N TYR A 659 2.68 46.04 25.47
CA TYR A 659 1.29 46.27 25.93
C TYR A 659 0.15 45.56 25.15
N ILE A 660 0.34 45.19 23.88
CA ILE A 660 -0.71 44.65 23.00
C ILE A 660 -0.14 43.51 22.14
N ILE A 661 -0.89 42.42 21.95
CA ILE A 661 -0.49 41.28 21.11
C ILE A 661 -1.66 40.81 20.22
N ARG A 662 -1.41 40.04 19.16
CA ARG A 662 -2.45 39.47 18.28
C ARG A 662 -2.43 37.93 18.19
N ALA A 663 -3.58 37.34 17.81
CA ALA A 663 -3.77 35.90 17.64
C ALA A 663 -4.78 35.57 16.52
N LEU A 664 -4.66 34.37 15.92
CA LEU A 664 -5.57 33.91 14.86
C LEU A 664 -6.85 33.28 15.46
N HIS A 665 -7.82 34.11 15.82
CA HIS A 665 -9.13 33.68 16.31
C HIS A 665 -10.23 34.68 15.92
N LEU A 666 -11.35 34.20 15.38
CA LEU A 666 -12.51 35.03 14.98
C LEU A 666 -13.38 35.38 16.19
N THR A 667 -12.79 36.13 17.14
CA THR A 667 -13.45 36.59 18.37
C THR A 667 -13.48 38.12 18.41
N HIS A 668 -14.64 38.70 18.75
CA HIS A 668 -14.83 40.15 18.79
C HIS A 668 -13.80 40.86 19.70
N PRO A 669 -13.25 42.02 19.27
CA PRO A 669 -12.55 42.91 20.18
C PRO A 669 -13.54 43.45 21.22
N LYS A 670 -13.24 43.28 22.51
CA LYS A 670 -14.05 43.85 23.59
C LYS A 670 -13.73 45.33 23.76
N CYS A 671 -14.41 46.19 23.01
CA CYS A 671 -14.39 47.64 23.22
C CYS A 671 -15.01 47.97 24.59
N THR A 672 -14.16 48.24 25.58
CA THR A 672 -14.60 48.81 26.87
C THR A 672 -14.94 50.27 26.67
N HIS A 673 -16.23 50.58 26.51
CA HIS A 673 -16.75 51.94 26.69
C HIS A 673 -16.62 52.34 28.17
N THR A 674 -15.47 52.85 28.57
CA THR A 674 -15.31 53.61 29.81
C THR A 674 -16.02 54.94 29.66
N ALA A 675 -17.23 55.04 30.22
CA ALA A 675 -17.98 56.29 30.26
C ALA A 675 -17.20 57.34 31.07
N VAL A 676 -16.74 58.40 30.41
CA VAL A 676 -16.03 59.51 31.04
C VAL A 676 -17.06 60.43 31.71
N ASN A 677 -17.41 60.14 32.96
CA ASN A 677 -18.22 61.04 33.78
C ASN A 677 -17.41 62.27 34.19
N THR A 678 -17.48 63.33 33.40
CA THR A 678 -16.94 64.65 33.76
C THR A 678 -17.86 65.36 34.76
N HIS A 679 -17.48 65.38 36.04
CA HIS A 679 -18.07 66.30 37.02
C HIS A 679 -16.99 66.88 37.96
N THR A 680 -16.49 68.05 37.56
CA THR A 680 -16.07 69.16 38.44
C THR A 680 -17.29 70.12 38.60
N PRO A 681 -17.30 71.15 39.47
CA PRO A 681 -16.17 71.79 40.18
C PRO A 681 -15.37 70.88 41.12
#